data_AF-A0A8C5DIV1-F1
#
_entry.id   AF-A0A8C5DIV1-F1
#
_cell.length_a   1.000
_cell.length_b   1.000
_cell.length_c   1.000
_cell.angle_alpha   90.00
_cell.angle_beta   90.00
_cell.angle_gamma   90.00
#
_symmetry.space_group_name_H-M   'P 1'
#
loop_
_entity.id
_entity.type
_entity.pdbx_description
1 polymer ?
#
loop_
_entity_poly.entity_id
_entity_poly.type
_entity_poly.pdbx_seq_one_letter_code
_entity_poly.pdbx_strand_id
1 'polypeptide(L)'
;MAITLLIFLTMLCLGIPRSLSEVLSRQKRNWIIDSFIIDESYNGPFPYSLDKIKIDKELTLFRIHGQGVDEEPRGVLKIDEHTGEITVYKPVDYERYQILQLTFQAIDREKHIVETQLGIHVKILDANDNAPEFDRKIYEISVNESKLQGSDLITIKAIDKDISSVFNVFDIRMVSVQPKDKDVELYLTQIPNTDTATISFKGCLDYETVNRYTIILEAKDRGKPQPMSSTCTVIINIVDGNNHLPEITQQKGLTKVKENEKDVLIFRVPVKDGDAKGTPAWRAKYNIIGDKNKHFRISTDPQTNDGLLYVQKSLNYEETDMVNITITAENETPFYDCKVLERSTTDLWKIFYEGETSTSGTNLMSQHVSVMVENVNEAPMLKDKKVSVNENSGNGKQLAIFAAQDPDLKKANTIKYIIGKDPAGWIKVDANSGKVTTSANIDRESSFVNNSIYIASILAVDNGIPPMTGTGTLTIQITDENDNAPFLVANSVDMCHSDPISRTKISASDLDLHPNAGPFVFVLLEDAEGSWRVDPSTGHSVDLIKENHVHSGIYDLSLEVSDLQGNTDIQRLTVTVCNCLDLANPNCSFRKSAGSTLGAGAILIMILSLLLLAGLLLLVLLFTCKKEKKTISDDSSGHLMNSNTEEPGSDCTVSFGSNLKATAQAQAQTAAVNSYHMNGAADYGLSKTDSALHQETQNIKWTTNDEVREGVQLQRQRSLVRNSLHSSMGRGPQRMTWNSGSVTSHRQQLQSNHLYKMLHGLQAPGNELLDYVPKMYADEGTFQPNFDLDALTISEVSFNLDSELDLKFQNLASICMPRKTSAFHTVTGQRET
;
A
#
# COMPACT_ATOMS: atom_id res chain seq x y z
N MET A 1 -57.12 -112.89 25.81
CA MET A 1 -56.23 -113.13 26.96
C MET A 1 -56.24 -111.86 27.79
N ALA A 2 -56.71 -111.80 29.03
CA ALA A 2 -56.96 -112.85 30.04
C ALA A 2 -55.70 -113.60 30.48
N ILE A 3 -55.57 -113.80 31.80
CA ILE A 3 -54.61 -114.69 32.47
C ILE A 3 -53.14 -114.23 32.41
N THR A 4 -52.87 -113.15 33.12
CA THR A 4 -51.65 -112.94 33.95
C THR A 4 -51.91 -111.86 35.03
N LEU A 5 -53.12 -111.30 35.15
CA LEU A 5 -54.19 -111.92 35.95
C LEU A 5 -53.89 -113.38 36.40
N LEU A 6 -52.94 -113.56 37.33
CA LEU A 6 -52.94 -114.72 38.22
C LEU A 6 -52.32 -114.45 39.59
N ILE A 7 -51.15 -113.80 39.68
CA ILE A 7 -50.34 -113.77 40.93
C ILE A 7 -50.02 -112.36 41.47
N PHE A 8 -50.91 -111.39 41.25
CA PHE A 8 -51.09 -110.30 42.22
C PHE A 8 -52.57 -110.05 42.58
N LEU A 9 -53.40 -111.10 42.45
CA LEU A 9 -54.67 -111.22 43.16
C LEU A 9 -54.46 -111.58 44.65
N THR A 10 -53.54 -110.86 45.29
CA THR A 10 -53.40 -110.72 46.75
C THR A 10 -53.13 -109.24 46.98
N MET A 11 -54.15 -108.37 46.89
CA MET A 11 -55.09 -108.14 48.02
C MET A 11 -54.36 -108.04 49.37
N LEU A 12 -53.29 -107.23 49.40
CA LEU A 12 -52.54 -106.84 50.60
C LEU A 12 -51.76 -105.53 50.41
N CYS A 13 -51.36 -105.18 49.17
CA CYS A 13 -50.52 -104.01 48.87
C CYS A 13 -51.26 -102.65 48.76
N LEU A 14 -52.55 -102.57 49.12
CA LEU A 14 -53.31 -101.31 49.20
C LEU A 14 -54.16 -101.33 50.48
N GLY A 15 -53.67 -100.69 51.56
CA GLY A 15 -54.31 -100.82 52.87
C GLY A 15 -53.63 -100.15 54.07
N ILE A 16 -53.19 -98.89 53.94
CA ILE A 16 -52.82 -97.98 55.05
C ILE A 16 -51.65 -98.49 55.95
N PRO A 17 -50.39 -98.08 55.69
CA PRO A 17 -49.38 -98.08 56.75
C PRO A 17 -49.75 -97.04 57.83
N ARG A 18 -49.49 -97.38 59.10
CA ARG A 18 -49.76 -96.51 60.25
C ARG A 18 -48.76 -95.35 60.30
N SER A 19 -49.12 -94.31 61.04
CA SER A 19 -48.26 -93.16 61.35
C SER A 19 -46.89 -93.58 61.90
N LEU A 20 -45.82 -93.18 61.22
CA LEU A 20 -44.54 -92.89 61.86
C LEU A 20 -44.27 -91.39 61.67
N SER A 21 -43.80 -90.71 62.71
CA SER A 21 -43.57 -89.27 62.69
C SER A 21 -42.17 -88.94 62.15
N GLU A 22 -42.07 -88.62 60.86
CA GLU A 22 -40.91 -87.87 60.37
C GLU A 22 -41.04 -86.39 60.74
N VAL A 23 -39.94 -85.81 61.22
CA VAL A 23 -39.93 -84.47 61.80
C VAL A 23 -39.89 -83.44 60.68
N LEU A 24 -40.93 -82.58 60.61
CA LEU A 24 -40.96 -81.43 59.71
C LEU A 24 -39.82 -80.46 60.06
N SER A 25 -38.78 -80.45 59.22
CA SER A 25 -37.71 -79.45 59.27
C SER A 25 -38.30 -78.08 58.91
N ARG A 26 -38.58 -77.29 59.95
CA ARG A 26 -39.22 -75.97 59.82
C ARG A 26 -38.17 -74.94 59.39
N GLN A 27 -38.17 -74.56 58.11
CA GLN A 27 -37.47 -73.36 57.68
C GLN A 27 -37.96 -72.15 58.51
N LYS A 28 -37.02 -71.51 59.21
CA LYS A 28 -37.25 -70.30 59.99
C LYS A 28 -37.37 -69.15 58.98
N ARG A 29 -38.38 -68.29 59.12
CA ARG A 29 -38.59 -67.14 58.22
C ARG A 29 -37.39 -66.19 58.30
N ASN A 30 -37.08 -65.50 57.20
CA ASN A 30 -36.15 -64.37 57.22
C ASN A 30 -36.64 -63.32 58.24
N TRP A 31 -35.69 -62.70 58.94
CA TRP A 31 -35.96 -61.90 60.13
C TRP A 31 -36.35 -60.46 59.82
N ILE A 32 -36.88 -59.79 60.86
CA ILE A 32 -37.26 -58.39 60.86
C ILE A 32 -36.00 -57.54 60.69
N ILE A 33 -35.95 -56.68 59.67
CA ILE A 33 -34.89 -55.67 59.53
C ILE A 33 -35.07 -54.66 60.67
N ASP A 34 -34.08 -54.56 61.55
CA ASP A 34 -33.99 -53.46 62.49
C ASP A 34 -33.32 -52.26 61.80
N SER A 35 -33.78 -51.04 62.09
CA SER A 35 -33.30 -49.83 61.40
C SER A 35 -33.06 -48.67 62.35
N PHE A 36 -31.79 -48.48 62.69
CA PHE A 36 -31.32 -47.31 63.42
C PHE A 36 -31.26 -46.09 62.51
N ILE A 37 -31.17 -44.91 63.14
CA ILE A 37 -31.17 -43.62 62.45
C ILE A 37 -30.02 -42.78 63.02
N ILE A 38 -29.14 -42.29 62.16
CA ILE A 38 -28.10 -41.31 62.47
C ILE A 38 -28.51 -39.96 61.86
N ASP A 39 -28.25 -38.86 62.56
CA ASP A 39 -28.43 -37.49 62.08
C ASP A 39 -27.05 -36.94 61.72
N GLU A 40 -26.84 -36.50 60.48
CA GLU A 40 -25.51 -36.03 60.04
C GLU A 40 -25.14 -34.64 60.56
N SER A 41 -26.14 -33.82 60.91
CA SER A 41 -25.90 -32.52 61.54
C SER A 41 -25.21 -32.66 62.90
N TYR A 42 -25.23 -33.86 63.49
CA TYR A 42 -24.56 -34.19 64.74
C TYR A 42 -23.03 -34.19 64.60
N ASN A 43 -22.42 -33.03 64.82
CA ASN A 43 -20.97 -32.83 64.79
C ASN A 43 -20.26 -33.18 66.12
N GLY A 44 -20.94 -33.88 67.05
CA GLY A 44 -20.37 -34.38 68.31
C GLY A 44 -21.01 -33.81 69.58
N PRO A 45 -20.50 -34.17 70.77
CA PRO A 45 -19.27 -34.94 71.01
C PRO A 45 -19.41 -36.44 70.67
N PHE A 46 -18.35 -37.00 70.08
CA PHE A 46 -18.20 -38.44 69.86
C PHE A 46 -17.33 -39.08 70.96
N PRO A 47 -17.52 -40.38 71.28
CA PRO A 47 -18.54 -41.28 70.73
C PRO A 47 -19.87 -41.21 71.49
N TYR A 48 -21.00 -41.48 70.81
CA TYR A 48 -22.34 -41.48 71.41
C TYR A 48 -23.10 -42.80 71.16
N SER A 49 -23.93 -43.21 72.12
CA SER A 49 -24.72 -44.45 72.03
C SER A 49 -25.94 -44.28 71.13
N LEU A 50 -26.18 -45.26 70.26
CA LEU A 50 -27.25 -45.25 69.25
C LEU A 50 -28.49 -45.97 69.79
N ASP A 51 -28.37 -47.27 70.07
CA ASP A 51 -29.24 -48.08 70.95
C ASP A 51 -28.52 -49.40 71.27
N LYS A 52 -29.12 -50.23 72.12
CA LYS A 52 -28.64 -51.55 72.53
C LYS A 52 -29.55 -52.66 72.03
N ILE A 53 -29.01 -53.53 71.17
CA ILE A 53 -29.70 -54.72 70.69
C ILE A 53 -29.89 -55.68 71.87
N LYS A 54 -31.14 -56.10 72.09
CA LYS A 54 -31.54 -57.01 73.17
C LYS A 54 -31.90 -58.37 72.60
N ILE A 55 -31.42 -59.43 73.24
CA ILE A 55 -31.75 -60.82 72.95
C ILE A 55 -32.17 -61.46 74.27
N ASP A 56 -33.20 -62.32 74.24
CA ASP A 56 -33.79 -62.99 75.41
C ASP A 56 -32.88 -64.08 76.04
N LYS A 57 -31.55 -63.95 75.95
CA LYS A 57 -30.55 -64.93 76.41
C LYS A 57 -29.29 -64.27 76.96
N GLU A 58 -28.83 -64.76 78.11
CA GLU A 58 -27.79 -64.13 78.93
C GLU A 58 -26.34 -64.47 78.54
N LEU A 59 -26.12 -65.27 77.48
CA LEU A 59 -24.80 -65.83 77.11
C LEU A 59 -24.40 -65.58 75.64
N THR A 60 -24.70 -64.40 75.12
CA THR A 60 -24.33 -63.97 73.75
C THR A 60 -23.17 -62.96 73.74
N LEU A 61 -22.24 -63.14 72.81
CA LEU A 61 -21.26 -62.14 72.37
C LEU A 61 -21.77 -61.47 71.09
N PHE A 62 -21.55 -60.17 70.95
CA PHE A 62 -22.13 -59.36 69.88
C PHE A 62 -21.07 -58.86 68.89
N ARG A 63 -21.35 -58.94 67.58
CA ARG A 63 -20.51 -58.37 66.51
C ARG A 63 -21.34 -57.70 65.43
N ILE A 64 -20.76 -56.71 64.76
CA ILE A 64 -21.29 -56.07 63.56
C ILE A 64 -20.19 -56.00 62.49
N HIS A 65 -20.58 -56.13 61.24
CA HIS A 65 -19.75 -56.10 60.04
C HIS A 65 -20.47 -55.35 58.91
N GLY A 66 -19.76 -54.81 57.93
CA GLY A 66 -20.28 -54.06 56.80
C GLY A 66 -19.96 -52.56 56.82
N GLN A 67 -20.75 -51.80 56.07
CA GLN A 67 -20.55 -50.35 55.86
C GLN A 67 -20.72 -49.58 57.17
N GLY A 68 -19.76 -48.72 57.50
CA GLY A 68 -19.71 -48.05 58.80
C GLY A 68 -18.74 -48.71 59.79
N VAL A 69 -18.33 -49.96 59.58
CA VAL A 69 -17.52 -50.74 60.53
C VAL A 69 -16.19 -51.14 59.89
N ASP A 70 -16.15 -52.23 59.14
CA ASP A 70 -14.97 -52.79 58.46
C ASP A 70 -15.01 -52.61 56.93
N GLU A 71 -16.16 -52.22 56.37
CA GLU A 71 -16.28 -51.64 55.02
C GLU A 71 -16.46 -50.10 55.08
N GLU A 72 -16.21 -49.42 53.97
CA GLU A 72 -16.30 -47.95 53.93
C GLU A 72 -17.76 -47.46 54.07
N PRO A 73 -18.03 -46.40 54.85
CA PRO A 73 -17.07 -45.56 55.58
C PRO A 73 -16.58 -46.22 56.88
N ARG A 74 -15.28 -46.53 56.99
CA ARG A 74 -14.77 -47.39 58.07
C ARG A 74 -14.79 -46.74 59.45
N GLY A 75 -15.18 -47.52 60.47
CA GLY A 75 -15.09 -47.13 61.87
C GLY A 75 -15.92 -45.89 62.25
N VAL A 76 -17.06 -45.70 61.58
CA VAL A 76 -18.14 -44.80 62.03
C VAL A 76 -18.91 -45.43 63.19
N LEU A 77 -19.09 -46.75 63.15
CA LEU A 77 -19.88 -47.55 64.09
C LEU A 77 -19.02 -48.63 64.75
N LYS A 78 -19.37 -48.95 66.00
CA LYS A 78 -18.84 -50.10 66.74
C LYS A 78 -19.93 -50.63 67.67
N ILE A 79 -19.94 -51.95 67.92
CA ILE A 79 -20.74 -52.57 68.98
C ILE A 79 -19.83 -52.97 70.15
N ASP A 80 -20.35 -52.88 71.38
CA ASP A 80 -19.72 -53.52 72.53
C ASP A 80 -20.02 -55.03 72.54
N GLU A 81 -18.97 -55.87 72.58
CA GLU A 81 -19.09 -57.33 72.44
C GLU A 81 -19.86 -58.01 73.59
N HIS A 82 -20.10 -57.34 74.72
CA HIS A 82 -20.72 -57.92 75.92
C HIS A 82 -22.10 -57.32 76.24
N THR A 83 -22.32 -56.05 75.92
CA THR A 83 -23.57 -55.36 76.19
C THR A 83 -24.49 -55.29 74.96
N GLY A 84 -23.97 -55.39 73.73
CA GLY A 84 -24.78 -55.24 72.51
C GLY A 84 -25.16 -53.79 72.20
N GLU A 85 -24.52 -52.84 72.87
CA GLU A 85 -24.69 -51.40 72.65
C GLU A 85 -23.93 -50.96 71.41
N ILE A 86 -24.63 -50.36 70.44
CA ILE A 86 -24.06 -49.77 69.23
C ILE A 86 -23.74 -48.31 69.52
N THR A 87 -22.55 -47.87 69.11
CA THR A 87 -22.01 -46.55 69.41
C THR A 87 -21.40 -45.94 68.13
N VAL A 88 -21.70 -44.65 67.89
CA VAL A 88 -21.19 -43.86 66.76
C VAL A 88 -19.93 -43.11 67.19
N TYR A 89 -18.88 -43.14 66.36
CA TYR A 89 -17.53 -42.62 66.64
C TYR A 89 -17.10 -41.46 65.72
N LYS A 90 -17.85 -41.21 64.64
CA LYS A 90 -17.54 -40.21 63.60
C LYS A 90 -18.84 -39.60 63.06
N PRO A 91 -18.80 -38.39 62.48
CA PRO A 91 -19.91 -37.90 61.67
C PRO A 91 -20.10 -38.80 60.44
N VAL A 92 -21.27 -38.64 59.82
CA VAL A 92 -21.66 -39.27 58.55
C VAL A 92 -21.86 -38.19 57.49
N ASP A 93 -22.21 -38.62 56.28
CA ASP A 93 -22.23 -37.84 55.04
C ASP A 93 -23.28 -38.53 54.15
N TYR A 94 -24.47 -37.95 54.04
CA TYR A 94 -25.65 -38.51 53.38
C TYR A 94 -25.53 -38.48 51.86
N GLU A 95 -24.99 -37.38 51.32
CA GLU A 95 -24.62 -37.15 49.91
C GLU A 95 -23.76 -38.30 49.37
N ARG A 96 -22.95 -38.89 50.24
CA ARG A 96 -22.14 -40.07 49.94
C ARG A 96 -22.75 -41.40 50.38
N TYR A 97 -23.48 -41.46 51.50
CA TYR A 97 -24.05 -42.69 52.06
C TYR A 97 -25.42 -42.46 52.74
N GLN A 98 -26.51 -42.65 52.01
CA GLN A 98 -27.87 -42.50 52.57
C GLN A 98 -28.29 -43.63 53.53
N ILE A 99 -27.76 -44.84 53.33
CA ILE A 99 -28.03 -46.03 54.17
C ILE A 99 -26.74 -46.84 54.30
N LEU A 100 -26.31 -47.11 55.54
CA LEU A 100 -25.23 -48.04 55.83
C LEU A 100 -25.80 -49.46 56.01
N GLN A 101 -25.35 -50.40 55.18
CA GLN A 101 -25.75 -51.80 55.24
C GLN A 101 -24.81 -52.59 56.16
N LEU A 102 -25.38 -53.20 57.20
CA LEU A 102 -24.68 -53.92 58.24
C LEU A 102 -25.20 -55.36 58.40
N THR A 103 -24.32 -56.24 58.85
CA THR A 103 -24.64 -57.58 59.33
C THR A 103 -24.26 -57.69 60.81
N PHE A 104 -25.26 -57.90 61.66
CA PHE A 104 -25.09 -58.23 63.07
C PHE A 104 -25.01 -59.75 63.28
N GLN A 105 -24.20 -60.18 64.23
CA GLN A 105 -24.06 -61.56 64.67
C GLN A 105 -24.08 -61.66 66.20
N ALA A 106 -24.89 -62.59 66.71
CA ALA A 106 -24.87 -63.01 68.10
C ALA A 106 -24.27 -64.42 68.19
N ILE A 107 -23.20 -64.54 68.98
CA ILE A 107 -22.35 -65.74 69.09
C ILE A 107 -22.51 -66.34 70.49
N ASP A 108 -22.76 -67.64 70.59
CA ASP A 108 -22.81 -68.37 71.86
C ASP A 108 -21.43 -68.29 72.56
N ARG A 109 -21.39 -67.74 73.78
CA ARG A 109 -20.14 -67.49 74.53
C ARG A 109 -19.36 -68.77 74.88
N GLU A 110 -20.04 -69.91 75.01
CA GLU A 110 -19.42 -71.20 75.36
C GLU A 110 -19.05 -72.02 74.12
N LYS A 111 -19.86 -71.93 73.06
CA LYS A 111 -19.76 -72.81 71.87
C LYS A 111 -19.08 -72.14 70.68
N HIS A 112 -18.92 -70.81 70.70
CA HIS A 112 -18.40 -69.99 69.60
C HIS A 112 -19.15 -70.15 68.26
N ILE A 113 -20.41 -70.59 68.30
CA ILE A 113 -21.29 -70.71 67.13
C ILE A 113 -22.14 -69.44 67.01
N VAL A 114 -22.28 -68.91 65.80
CA VAL A 114 -23.26 -67.84 65.50
C VAL A 114 -24.66 -68.41 65.68
N GLU A 115 -25.38 -68.03 66.75
CA GLU A 115 -26.76 -68.46 67.00
C GLU A 115 -27.76 -67.64 66.19
N THR A 116 -27.48 -66.37 65.93
CA THR A 116 -28.35 -65.48 65.14
C THR A 116 -27.52 -64.51 64.32
N GLN A 117 -27.92 -64.31 63.07
CA GLN A 117 -27.38 -63.32 62.14
C GLN A 117 -28.54 -62.49 61.60
N LEU A 118 -28.36 -61.16 61.52
CA LEU A 118 -29.38 -60.21 61.10
C LEU A 118 -28.78 -59.13 60.19
N GLY A 119 -29.51 -58.74 59.15
CA GLY A 119 -29.23 -57.52 58.37
C GLY A 119 -29.83 -56.29 59.05
N ILE A 120 -29.00 -55.27 59.27
CA ILE A 120 -29.36 -53.97 59.84
C ILE A 120 -29.18 -52.92 58.75
N HIS A 121 -30.13 -51.98 58.64
CA HIS A 121 -29.99 -50.80 57.80
C HIS A 121 -29.96 -49.56 58.69
N VAL A 122 -28.79 -48.93 58.83
CA VAL A 122 -28.70 -47.63 59.51
C VAL A 122 -29.00 -46.56 58.47
N LYS A 123 -30.13 -45.88 58.62
CA LYS A 123 -30.49 -44.74 57.77
C LYS A 123 -29.75 -43.51 58.28
N ILE A 124 -29.28 -42.68 57.36
CA ILE A 124 -28.77 -41.35 57.69
C ILE A 124 -29.89 -40.34 57.37
N LEU A 125 -30.06 -39.35 58.23
CA LEU A 125 -30.94 -38.21 58.00
C LEU A 125 -30.16 -37.10 57.33
N ASP A 126 -30.65 -36.76 56.15
CA ASP A 126 -30.33 -35.62 55.30
C ASP A 126 -30.47 -34.28 56.07
N ALA A 127 -29.47 -33.41 55.98
CA ALA A 127 -29.44 -32.07 56.57
C ALA A 127 -28.86 -31.03 55.60
N ASN A 128 -29.33 -29.77 55.72
CA ASN A 128 -28.86 -28.65 54.89
C ASN A 128 -27.43 -28.22 55.29
N ASP A 129 -26.42 -28.94 54.81
CA ASP A 129 -25.00 -28.79 55.14
C ASP A 129 -24.18 -28.18 53.99
N ASN A 130 -24.66 -28.31 52.75
CA ASN A 130 -24.10 -27.59 51.61
C ASN A 130 -24.77 -26.23 51.43
N ALA A 131 -24.05 -25.32 50.78
CA ALA A 131 -24.59 -24.07 50.28
C ALA A 131 -24.65 -24.12 48.74
N PRO A 132 -25.66 -23.50 48.10
CA PRO A 132 -25.70 -23.32 46.66
C PRO A 132 -24.42 -22.66 46.15
N GLU A 133 -23.65 -23.33 45.30
CA GLU A 133 -22.35 -22.86 44.80
C GLU A 133 -22.45 -22.40 43.33
N PHE A 134 -22.08 -21.15 43.05
CA PHE A 134 -22.00 -20.65 41.67
C PHE A 134 -20.85 -21.30 40.88
N ASP A 135 -21.09 -21.63 39.60
CA ASP A 135 -20.06 -22.18 38.68
C ASP A 135 -18.78 -21.31 38.63
N ARG A 136 -18.90 -20.00 38.89
CA ARG A 136 -17.77 -19.05 38.98
C ARG A 136 -18.01 -18.01 40.08
N LYS A 137 -16.92 -17.58 40.73
CA LYS A 137 -16.94 -16.46 41.70
C LYS A 137 -17.06 -15.09 41.02
N ILE A 138 -16.55 -14.96 39.79
CA ILE A 138 -16.64 -13.76 38.96
C ILE A 138 -17.08 -14.18 37.55
N TYR A 139 -18.05 -13.44 37.01
CA TYR A 139 -18.43 -13.45 35.60
C TYR A 139 -18.12 -12.07 35.02
N GLU A 140 -17.55 -12.00 33.83
CA GLU A 140 -17.26 -10.74 33.14
C GLU A 140 -17.71 -10.84 31.68
N ILE A 141 -18.42 -9.82 31.20
CA ILE A 141 -18.94 -9.71 29.83
C ILE A 141 -18.76 -8.30 29.27
N SER A 142 -18.84 -8.19 27.95
CA SER A 142 -18.89 -6.92 27.22
C SER A 142 -20.18 -6.83 26.42
N VAL A 143 -20.90 -5.72 26.54
CA VAL A 143 -22.22 -5.49 25.90
C VAL A 143 -22.18 -4.14 25.20
N ASN A 144 -22.46 -4.10 23.90
CA ASN A 144 -22.58 -2.82 23.19
C ASN A 144 -23.86 -2.08 23.60
N GLU A 145 -23.79 -0.77 23.76
CA GLU A 145 -24.91 0.04 24.24
C GLU A 145 -26.13 0.11 23.31
N SER A 146 -25.96 -0.10 21.99
CA SER A 146 -27.09 -0.23 21.04
C SER A 146 -27.97 -1.47 21.27
N LYS A 147 -27.62 -2.32 22.24
CA LYS A 147 -28.43 -3.47 22.65
C LYS A 147 -29.83 -3.00 23.07
N LEU A 148 -30.85 -3.66 22.53
CA LEU A 148 -32.23 -3.42 22.96
C LEU A 148 -32.52 -4.04 24.34
N GLN A 149 -33.26 -3.30 25.17
CA GLN A 149 -33.80 -3.80 26.43
C GLN A 149 -34.66 -5.06 26.27
N GLY A 150 -34.83 -5.81 27.36
CA GLY A 150 -35.50 -7.11 27.38
C GLY A 150 -34.69 -8.23 26.76
N SER A 151 -33.48 -7.95 26.26
CA SER A 151 -32.54 -8.96 25.81
C SER A 151 -31.66 -9.46 26.96
N ASP A 152 -31.29 -10.73 26.85
CA ASP A 152 -30.48 -11.41 27.85
C ASP A 152 -29.00 -11.04 27.71
N LEU A 153 -28.39 -10.65 28.82
CA LEU A 153 -26.98 -10.24 28.89
C LEU A 153 -26.08 -11.42 29.27
N ILE A 154 -26.49 -12.20 30.28
CA ILE A 154 -25.79 -13.41 30.73
C ILE A 154 -26.73 -14.33 31.50
N THR A 155 -26.65 -15.64 31.24
CA THR A 155 -27.21 -16.68 32.11
C THR A 155 -26.12 -17.22 33.03
N ILE A 156 -26.41 -17.27 34.33
CA ILE A 156 -25.53 -17.69 35.41
C ILE A 156 -26.11 -18.97 36.01
N LYS A 157 -25.22 -19.87 36.47
CA LYS A 157 -25.58 -21.14 37.10
C LYS A 157 -25.04 -21.20 38.53
N ALA A 158 -25.86 -21.71 39.44
CA ALA A 158 -25.44 -22.26 40.73
C ALA A 158 -25.92 -23.70 40.86
N ILE A 159 -25.24 -24.50 41.70
CA ILE A 159 -25.55 -25.89 41.97
C ILE A 159 -25.47 -26.09 43.49
N ASP A 160 -26.53 -26.64 44.07
CA ASP A 160 -26.49 -27.16 45.42
C ASP A 160 -26.17 -28.67 45.38
N LYS A 161 -25.54 -29.19 46.44
CA LYS A 161 -25.05 -30.58 46.48
C LYS A 161 -25.96 -31.50 47.29
N ASP A 162 -26.75 -30.96 48.23
CA ASP A 162 -27.72 -31.73 49.02
C ASP A 162 -28.62 -32.56 48.09
N ILE A 163 -28.87 -33.83 48.41
CA ILE A 163 -29.66 -34.72 47.54
C ILE A 163 -31.17 -34.50 47.74
N SER A 164 -31.62 -34.10 48.94
CA SER A 164 -33.03 -33.80 49.19
C SER A 164 -33.52 -32.55 48.47
N SER A 165 -34.65 -32.72 47.76
CA SER A 165 -35.45 -31.64 47.15
C SER A 165 -36.14 -30.70 48.15
N VAL A 166 -35.80 -30.79 49.45
CA VAL A 166 -36.20 -29.84 50.49
C VAL A 166 -35.12 -28.79 50.75
N PHE A 167 -33.84 -29.14 50.53
CA PHE A 167 -32.70 -28.28 50.85
C PHE A 167 -32.07 -27.68 49.58
N ASN A 168 -31.79 -28.50 48.55
CA ASN A 168 -31.22 -28.05 47.27
C ASN A 168 -32.11 -27.11 46.41
N VAL A 169 -33.25 -26.65 46.94
CA VAL A 169 -34.14 -25.68 46.27
C VAL A 169 -33.82 -24.28 46.77
N PHE A 170 -33.01 -23.56 45.99
CA PHE A 170 -32.55 -22.20 46.27
C PHE A 170 -33.14 -21.15 45.33
N ASP A 171 -33.22 -19.92 45.85
CA ASP A 171 -33.54 -18.70 45.10
C ASP A 171 -32.25 -17.91 44.85
N ILE A 172 -32.04 -17.45 43.60
CA ILE A 172 -30.99 -16.49 43.25
C ILE A 172 -31.59 -15.09 43.28
N ARG A 173 -30.94 -14.15 43.98
CA ARG A 173 -31.36 -12.75 44.06
C ARG A 173 -30.22 -11.78 43.79
N MET A 174 -30.57 -10.63 43.22
CA MET A 174 -29.65 -9.51 43.02
C MET A 174 -29.54 -8.70 44.33
N VAL A 175 -28.35 -8.62 44.91
CA VAL A 175 -28.10 -7.97 46.22
C VAL A 175 -27.73 -6.50 46.05
N SER A 176 -26.90 -6.18 45.06
CA SER A 176 -26.51 -4.80 44.75
C SER A 176 -26.14 -4.65 43.29
N VAL A 177 -26.49 -3.50 42.71
CA VAL A 177 -25.98 -2.99 41.42
C VAL A 177 -25.27 -1.67 41.67
N GLN A 178 -24.08 -1.51 41.11
CA GLN A 178 -23.28 -0.29 41.20
C GLN A 178 -22.64 0.03 39.83
N PRO A 179 -22.69 1.29 39.34
CA PRO A 179 -23.43 2.42 39.91
C PRO A 179 -24.96 2.22 39.80
N LYS A 180 -25.72 3.17 40.36
CA LYS A 180 -27.17 3.25 40.12
C LYS A 180 -27.42 4.26 39.00
N ASP A 181 -27.68 3.75 37.82
CA ASP A 181 -28.22 4.55 36.73
C ASP A 181 -29.67 4.99 37.04
N LYS A 182 -30.12 6.05 36.38
CA LYS A 182 -31.53 6.42 36.29
C LYS A 182 -32.19 5.75 35.09
N ASP A 183 -31.51 5.59 33.97
CA ASP A 183 -32.12 5.27 32.68
C ASP A 183 -31.88 3.81 32.23
N VAL A 184 -31.24 3.01 33.10
CA VAL A 184 -31.16 1.54 33.06
C VAL A 184 -31.74 0.92 34.34
N GLU A 185 -32.57 -0.11 34.21
CA GLU A 185 -32.97 -1.01 35.32
C GLU A 185 -32.55 -2.45 35.00
N LEU A 186 -31.51 -2.96 35.68
CA LEU A 186 -31.11 -4.37 35.58
C LEU A 186 -32.04 -5.24 36.40
N TYR A 187 -32.46 -6.38 35.85
CA TYR A 187 -33.31 -7.36 36.54
C TYR A 187 -32.83 -8.80 36.31
N LEU A 188 -33.27 -9.70 37.20
CA LEU A 188 -32.92 -11.12 37.18
C LEU A 188 -34.18 -11.95 36.92
N THR A 189 -34.08 -12.94 36.04
CA THR A 189 -35.11 -13.97 35.82
C THR A 189 -34.55 -15.35 36.14
N GLN A 190 -35.05 -16.00 37.18
CA GLN A 190 -34.80 -17.42 37.45
C GLN A 190 -36.06 -18.20 37.05
N ILE A 191 -35.89 -19.32 36.32
CA ILE A 191 -37.01 -20.22 36.04
C ILE A 191 -37.27 -21.06 37.30
N PRO A 192 -38.53 -21.23 37.76
CA PRO A 192 -38.79 -22.00 38.97
C PRO A 192 -38.25 -23.43 38.88
N ASN A 193 -37.56 -23.87 39.94
CA ASN A 193 -36.88 -25.17 40.03
C ASN A 193 -35.77 -25.37 38.97
N THR A 194 -35.02 -24.32 38.63
CA THR A 194 -33.81 -24.44 37.81
C THR A 194 -32.59 -23.79 38.47
N ASP A 195 -31.45 -24.46 38.28
CA ASP A 195 -30.07 -24.06 38.60
C ASP A 195 -29.65 -22.68 38.03
N THR A 196 -30.41 -22.13 37.08
CA THR A 196 -30.00 -21.03 36.21
C THR A 196 -30.86 -19.78 36.39
N ALA A 197 -30.20 -18.61 36.43
CA ALA A 197 -30.83 -17.31 36.39
C ALA A 197 -30.17 -16.40 35.34
N THR A 198 -30.98 -15.65 34.60
CA THR A 198 -30.54 -14.75 33.53
C THR A 198 -30.67 -13.29 33.94
N ILE A 199 -29.62 -12.51 33.72
CA ILE A 199 -29.64 -11.06 33.86
C ILE A 199 -30.04 -10.43 32.52
N SER A 200 -31.05 -9.57 32.58
CA SER A 200 -31.56 -8.78 31.45
C SER A 200 -31.81 -7.34 31.96
N PHE A 201 -32.18 -6.40 31.10
CA PHE A 201 -32.32 -4.98 31.49
C PHE A 201 -33.50 -4.27 30.83
N LYS A 202 -33.94 -3.16 31.44
CA LYS A 202 -34.90 -2.20 30.90
C LYS A 202 -34.22 -0.85 30.64
N GLY A 203 -34.80 -0.05 29.74
CA GLY A 203 -34.32 1.29 29.43
C GLY A 203 -33.31 1.33 28.28
N CYS A 204 -32.32 2.21 28.37
CA CYS A 204 -31.28 2.43 27.35
C CYS A 204 -29.91 2.36 28.01
N LEU A 205 -29.00 1.52 27.48
CA LEU A 205 -27.59 1.56 27.87
C LEU A 205 -26.93 2.80 27.25
N ASP A 206 -25.97 3.37 27.98
CA ASP A 206 -25.30 4.63 27.68
C ASP A 206 -23.86 4.53 28.24
N TYR A 207 -22.86 4.54 27.36
CA TYR A 207 -21.44 4.40 27.72
C TYR A 207 -20.88 5.67 28.39
N GLU A 208 -21.27 6.85 27.90
CA GLU A 208 -20.89 8.16 28.41
C GLU A 208 -21.34 8.36 29.88
N THR A 209 -22.50 7.81 30.24
CA THR A 209 -23.08 7.85 31.59
C THR A 209 -22.62 6.68 32.46
N VAL A 210 -22.63 5.42 31.96
CA VAL A 210 -22.16 4.23 32.72
C VAL A 210 -21.45 3.22 31.83
N ASN A 211 -20.12 3.36 31.70
CA ASN A 211 -19.28 2.39 31.00
C ASN A 211 -19.12 1.01 31.68
N ARG A 212 -19.49 0.84 32.96
CA ARG A 212 -19.36 -0.46 33.67
C ARG A 212 -20.30 -0.63 34.85
N TYR A 213 -21.02 -1.75 34.86
CA TYR A 213 -21.81 -2.22 36.00
C TYR A 213 -21.10 -3.33 36.77
N THR A 214 -21.17 -3.27 38.10
CA THR A 214 -20.78 -4.33 39.03
C THR A 214 -22.01 -4.78 39.81
N ILE A 215 -22.32 -6.07 39.73
CA ILE A 215 -23.50 -6.69 40.33
C ILE A 215 -23.05 -7.76 41.31
N ILE A 216 -23.68 -7.82 42.48
CA ILE A 216 -23.51 -8.95 43.41
C ILE A 216 -24.81 -9.76 43.41
N LEU A 217 -24.69 -11.06 43.13
CA LEU A 217 -25.78 -12.02 43.30
C LEU A 217 -25.55 -12.83 44.58
N GLU A 218 -26.65 -13.25 45.21
CA GLU A 218 -26.68 -14.24 46.28
C GLU A 218 -27.57 -15.40 45.82
N ALA A 219 -27.05 -16.63 45.90
CA ALA A 219 -27.86 -17.85 45.81
C ALA A 219 -28.09 -18.34 47.24
N LYS A 220 -29.35 -18.59 47.60
CA LYS A 220 -29.75 -18.90 48.97
C LYS A 220 -30.79 -20.02 49.00
N ASP A 221 -30.48 -21.07 49.75
CA ASP A 221 -31.38 -22.22 49.93
C ASP A 221 -32.60 -21.88 50.79
N ARG A 222 -33.46 -22.89 50.97
CA ARG A 222 -34.67 -22.82 51.80
C ARG A 222 -34.55 -23.66 53.09
N GLY A 223 -33.31 -23.91 53.50
CA GLY A 223 -32.90 -24.71 54.64
C GLY A 223 -33.52 -24.31 55.97
N LYS A 224 -33.75 -25.33 56.80
CA LYS A 224 -34.26 -25.18 58.17
C LYS A 224 -33.53 -26.18 59.08
N PRO A 225 -33.05 -25.75 60.26
CA PRO A 225 -33.37 -24.50 60.95
C PRO A 225 -32.60 -23.25 60.47
N GLN A 226 -31.52 -23.41 59.71
CA GLN A 226 -30.72 -22.30 59.16
C GLN A 226 -30.56 -22.47 57.64
N PRO A 227 -30.86 -21.46 56.82
CA PRO A 227 -30.59 -21.50 55.39
C PRO A 227 -29.21 -20.90 55.05
N MET A 228 -28.44 -21.62 54.24
CA MET A 228 -27.11 -21.24 53.78
C MET A 228 -27.18 -20.44 52.46
N SER A 229 -26.06 -19.84 52.07
CA SER A 229 -26.00 -18.98 50.88
C SER A 229 -24.57 -18.70 50.44
N SER A 230 -24.34 -18.59 49.13
CA SER A 230 -23.09 -18.08 48.55
C SER A 230 -23.34 -16.83 47.69
N THR A 231 -22.27 -16.16 47.27
CA THR A 231 -22.33 -14.96 46.43
C THR A 231 -21.35 -15.02 45.27
N CYS A 232 -21.73 -14.46 44.12
CA CYS A 232 -20.83 -14.22 43.00
C CYS A 232 -20.91 -12.76 42.53
N THR A 233 -19.87 -12.30 41.84
CA THR A 233 -19.83 -10.96 41.23
C THR A 233 -20.00 -11.07 39.71
N VAL A 234 -20.78 -10.17 39.12
CA VAL A 234 -20.94 -10.04 37.66
C VAL A 234 -20.48 -8.64 37.25
N ILE A 235 -19.58 -8.57 36.30
CA ILE A 235 -19.06 -7.34 35.71
C ILE A 235 -19.61 -7.25 34.30
N ILE A 236 -20.35 -6.18 34.01
CA ILE A 236 -20.86 -5.88 32.67
C ILE A 236 -20.16 -4.61 32.21
N ASN A 237 -19.16 -4.77 31.34
CA ASN A 237 -18.50 -3.66 30.68
C ASN A 237 -19.36 -3.24 29.49
N ILE A 238 -19.72 -1.96 29.40
CA ILE A 238 -20.41 -1.40 28.24
C ILE A 238 -19.37 -1.09 27.16
N VAL A 239 -19.73 -1.35 25.91
CA VAL A 239 -18.91 -1.03 24.74
C VAL A 239 -19.61 0.10 23.99
N ASP A 240 -18.94 1.25 23.96
CA ASP A 240 -19.18 2.42 23.10
C ASP A 240 -19.82 2.08 21.73
N GLY A 241 -20.81 2.88 21.34
CA GLY A 241 -21.49 2.85 20.06
C GLY A 241 -21.69 4.28 19.54
N ASN A 242 -22.28 4.41 18.35
CA ASN A 242 -22.56 5.72 17.75
C ASN A 242 -23.92 6.23 18.23
N ASN A 243 -23.89 6.95 19.36
CA ASN A 243 -25.04 7.60 19.97
C ASN A 243 -24.96 9.15 19.85
N HIS A 244 -23.81 9.70 19.43
CA HIS A 244 -23.63 11.10 19.01
C HIS A 244 -23.21 11.22 17.52
N LEU A 245 -23.74 12.24 16.84
CA LEU A 245 -23.32 12.58 15.47
C LEU A 245 -22.21 13.64 15.48
N PRO A 246 -21.30 13.66 14.47
CA PRO A 246 -20.21 14.62 14.42
C PRO A 246 -20.73 16.04 14.12
N GLU A 247 -20.70 16.91 15.13
CA GLU A 247 -21.13 18.31 15.02
C GLU A 247 -20.03 19.15 14.37
N ILE A 248 -20.27 19.65 13.15
CA ILE A 248 -19.39 20.65 12.55
C ILE A 248 -19.67 22.02 13.19
N THR A 249 -18.74 22.44 14.05
CA THR A 249 -18.90 23.64 14.91
C THR A 249 -18.87 24.98 14.15
N GLN A 250 -18.53 24.96 12.86
CA GLN A 250 -18.50 26.13 11.98
C GLN A 250 -19.49 25.94 10.81
N GLN A 251 -20.20 27.01 10.43
CA GLN A 251 -21.23 26.97 9.38
C GLN A 251 -20.78 27.56 8.03
N LYS A 252 -19.71 28.37 7.99
CA LYS A 252 -19.17 28.97 6.76
C LYS A 252 -17.65 29.06 6.80
N GLY A 253 -16.99 28.43 5.83
CA GLY A 253 -15.56 28.56 5.56
C GLY A 253 -15.35 29.43 4.33
N LEU A 254 -14.42 30.38 4.42
CA LEU A 254 -13.82 31.06 3.27
C LEU A 254 -12.33 30.78 3.32
N THR A 255 -11.78 30.26 2.23
CA THR A 255 -10.34 30.05 2.11
C THR A 255 -9.85 30.48 0.73
N LYS A 256 -8.52 30.54 0.60
CA LYS A 256 -7.81 30.88 -0.62
C LYS A 256 -6.79 29.82 -0.97
N VAL A 257 -6.56 29.64 -2.26
CA VAL A 257 -5.42 28.88 -2.78
C VAL A 257 -5.00 29.51 -4.10
N LYS A 258 -3.70 29.48 -4.43
CA LYS A 258 -3.29 29.92 -5.76
C LYS A 258 -3.66 28.86 -6.79
N GLU A 259 -3.85 29.27 -8.03
CA GLU A 259 -3.91 28.30 -9.11
C GLU A 259 -2.59 27.54 -9.29
N ASN A 260 -2.66 26.42 -9.99
CA ASN A 260 -1.54 25.48 -10.21
C ASN A 260 -0.91 24.84 -8.94
N GLU A 261 -1.21 25.31 -7.72
CA GLU A 261 -0.83 24.64 -6.45
C GLU A 261 -1.53 23.27 -6.28
N LYS A 262 -0.82 22.32 -5.64
CA LYS A 262 -1.26 20.93 -5.42
C LYS A 262 -0.74 20.38 -4.09
N ASP A 263 -1.54 19.52 -3.46
CA ASP A 263 -1.35 18.89 -2.15
C ASP A 263 -1.15 19.87 -0.97
N VAL A 264 -1.54 21.13 -1.17
CA VAL A 264 -1.61 22.19 -0.14
C VAL A 264 -2.87 22.00 0.72
N LEU A 265 -2.72 22.11 2.04
CA LEU A 265 -3.82 22.19 3.02
C LEU A 265 -4.46 23.58 2.95
N ILE A 266 -5.74 23.66 2.59
CA ILE A 266 -6.46 24.92 2.38
C ILE A 266 -7.50 25.21 3.47
N PHE A 267 -8.03 24.19 4.17
CA PHE A 267 -9.01 24.42 5.24
C PHE A 267 -8.96 23.29 6.28
N ARG A 268 -9.32 23.62 7.52
CA ARG A 268 -9.52 22.65 8.62
C ARG A 268 -10.97 22.78 9.07
N VAL A 269 -11.75 21.71 8.97
CA VAL A 269 -13.16 21.65 9.33
C VAL A 269 -13.26 21.23 10.81
N PRO A 270 -13.64 22.13 11.74
CA PRO A 270 -13.60 21.85 13.16
C PRO A 270 -14.82 21.02 13.61
N VAL A 271 -14.58 19.77 14.02
CA VAL A 271 -15.64 18.83 14.41
C VAL A 271 -15.53 18.44 15.87
N LYS A 272 -16.70 18.26 16.50
CA LYS A 272 -16.83 17.63 17.82
C LYS A 272 -17.71 16.41 17.69
N ASP A 273 -17.41 15.43 18.52
CA ASP A 273 -18.21 14.24 18.68
C ASP A 273 -18.28 13.90 20.17
N GLY A 274 -19.37 13.25 20.60
CA GLY A 274 -19.63 12.90 22.00
C GLY A 274 -19.14 11.50 22.38
N ASP A 275 -19.08 10.60 21.40
CA ASP A 275 -18.66 9.20 21.57
C ASP A 275 -17.21 9.06 22.10
N ALA A 276 -16.81 7.87 22.55
CA ALA A 276 -15.51 7.65 23.16
C ALA A 276 -14.33 7.90 22.21
N LYS A 277 -13.46 8.87 22.56
CA LYS A 277 -12.35 9.32 21.69
C LYS A 277 -11.52 8.17 21.09
N GLY A 278 -11.58 8.05 19.77
CA GLY A 278 -10.75 7.15 18.96
C GLY A 278 -11.44 5.86 18.51
N THR A 279 -12.66 5.59 18.97
CA THR A 279 -13.48 4.47 18.47
C THR A 279 -14.02 4.74 17.07
N PRO A 280 -14.54 3.72 16.35
CA PRO A 280 -15.22 3.92 15.06
C PRO A 280 -16.51 4.76 15.15
N ALA A 281 -17.08 4.87 16.35
CA ALA A 281 -18.19 5.75 16.66
C ALA A 281 -17.70 7.21 16.62
N TRP A 282 -16.72 7.56 17.46
CA TRP A 282 -16.12 8.90 17.47
C TRP A 282 -15.45 9.32 16.14
N ARG A 283 -14.88 8.39 15.35
CA ARG A 283 -14.12 8.76 14.13
C ARG A 283 -15.02 9.32 13.03
N ALA A 284 -14.86 10.62 12.77
CA ALA A 284 -15.50 11.32 11.67
C ALA A 284 -14.92 10.92 10.31
N LYS A 285 -15.82 10.74 9.35
CA LYS A 285 -15.60 10.39 7.96
C LYS A 285 -16.27 11.47 7.12
N TYR A 286 -15.51 12.12 6.26
CA TYR A 286 -15.95 13.30 5.53
C TYR A 286 -16.33 12.99 4.08
N ASN A 287 -17.35 13.69 3.58
CA ASN A 287 -17.76 13.66 2.18
C ASN A 287 -17.79 15.09 1.60
N ILE A 288 -17.42 15.24 0.31
CA ILE A 288 -17.39 16.51 -0.40
C ILE A 288 -18.47 16.51 -1.48
N ILE A 289 -19.45 17.40 -1.33
CA ILE A 289 -20.57 17.58 -2.24
C ILE A 289 -20.33 18.85 -3.07
N GLY A 290 -20.43 18.72 -4.39
CA GLY A 290 -20.31 19.84 -5.35
C GLY A 290 -19.05 19.82 -6.21
N ASP A 291 -17.97 19.18 -5.74
CA ASP A 291 -16.73 19.01 -6.53
C ASP A 291 -16.91 17.94 -7.62
N LYS A 292 -17.30 18.39 -8.82
CA LYS A 292 -17.51 17.54 -10.00
C LYS A 292 -16.22 16.92 -10.54
N ASN A 293 -15.08 17.59 -10.33
CA ASN A 293 -13.82 17.30 -11.02
C ASN A 293 -12.76 16.65 -10.10
N LYS A 294 -13.07 16.48 -8.81
CA LYS A 294 -12.18 15.95 -7.77
C LYS A 294 -10.90 16.79 -7.64
N HIS A 295 -11.08 18.11 -7.59
CA HIS A 295 -10.02 19.05 -7.25
C HIS A 295 -9.61 18.95 -5.79
N PHE A 296 -10.51 18.53 -4.88
CA PHE A 296 -10.25 18.47 -3.44
C PHE A 296 -10.26 17.04 -2.89
N ARG A 297 -9.44 16.82 -1.85
CA ARG A 297 -9.50 15.65 -0.97
C ARG A 297 -9.61 16.10 0.49
N ILE A 298 -10.31 15.34 1.31
CA ILE A 298 -10.43 15.59 2.75
C ILE A 298 -10.01 14.34 3.52
N SER A 299 -9.30 14.54 4.64
CA SER A 299 -8.82 13.46 5.51
C SER A 299 -8.94 13.87 6.98
N THR A 300 -9.40 12.96 7.82
CA THR A 300 -9.60 13.16 9.26
C THR A 300 -8.26 13.24 9.99
N ASP A 301 -8.07 14.25 10.84
CA ASP A 301 -6.98 14.33 11.82
C ASP A 301 -7.22 13.29 12.94
N PRO A 302 -6.39 12.24 13.08
CA PRO A 302 -6.63 11.16 14.03
C PRO A 302 -6.48 11.60 15.50
N GLN A 303 -5.97 12.81 15.77
CA GLN A 303 -5.81 13.33 17.13
C GLN A 303 -6.93 14.28 17.56
N THR A 304 -7.61 14.94 16.62
CA THR A 304 -8.67 15.94 16.94
C THR A 304 -10.01 15.68 16.27
N ASN A 305 -10.10 14.72 15.34
CA ASN A 305 -11.24 14.43 14.47
C ASN A 305 -11.47 15.45 13.31
N ASP A 306 -10.66 16.49 13.19
CA ASP A 306 -10.91 17.59 12.24
C ASP A 306 -10.70 17.19 10.77
N GLY A 307 -11.52 17.75 9.88
CA GLY A 307 -11.43 17.50 8.44
C GLY A 307 -10.37 18.36 7.77
N LEU A 308 -9.23 17.77 7.42
CA LEU A 308 -8.13 18.44 6.72
C LEU A 308 -8.39 18.44 5.20
N LEU A 309 -8.74 19.60 4.64
CA LEU A 309 -9.10 19.78 3.22
C LEU A 309 -7.86 20.20 2.40
N TYR A 310 -7.46 19.38 1.44
CA TYR A 310 -6.34 19.60 0.54
C TYR A 310 -6.79 19.75 -0.93
N VAL A 311 -6.01 20.46 -1.74
CA VAL A 311 -6.13 20.44 -3.21
C VAL A 311 -5.44 19.18 -3.75
N GLN A 312 -6.19 18.22 -4.29
CA GLN A 312 -5.67 17.00 -4.92
C GLN A 312 -5.28 17.20 -6.40
N LYS A 313 -6.02 18.04 -7.13
CA LYS A 313 -5.74 18.44 -8.51
C LYS A 313 -5.81 19.96 -8.58
N SER A 314 -4.82 20.57 -9.25
CA SER A 314 -4.74 22.02 -9.41
C SER A 314 -6.02 22.63 -9.99
N LEU A 315 -6.33 23.82 -9.47
CA LEU A 315 -7.34 24.72 -9.98
C LEU A 315 -6.73 25.66 -11.02
N ASN A 316 -7.59 26.23 -11.86
CA ASN A 316 -7.29 27.14 -12.96
C ASN A 316 -8.23 28.35 -12.80
N TYR A 317 -7.69 29.55 -12.67
CA TYR A 317 -8.43 30.77 -12.39
C TYR A 317 -9.24 31.26 -13.60
N GLU A 318 -8.69 31.10 -14.81
CA GLU A 318 -9.32 31.42 -16.09
C GLU A 318 -10.56 30.54 -16.36
N GLU A 319 -10.61 29.33 -15.80
CA GLU A 319 -11.81 28.50 -15.76
C GLU A 319 -12.79 28.94 -14.66
N THR A 320 -12.33 29.10 -13.41
CA THR A 320 -13.17 29.49 -12.27
C THR A 320 -12.38 30.22 -11.18
N ASP A 321 -12.81 31.44 -10.82
CA ASP A 321 -12.20 32.23 -9.74
C ASP A 321 -12.76 31.91 -8.33
N MET A 322 -13.86 31.17 -8.23
CA MET A 322 -14.40 30.68 -6.96
C MET A 322 -15.09 29.32 -7.11
N VAL A 323 -14.74 28.36 -6.26
CA VAL A 323 -15.39 27.05 -6.16
C VAL A 323 -16.13 26.93 -4.83
N ASN A 324 -17.42 26.62 -4.87
CA ASN A 324 -18.26 26.40 -3.68
C ASN A 324 -18.50 24.90 -3.49
N ILE A 325 -18.08 24.36 -2.35
CA ILE A 325 -18.30 22.97 -1.94
C ILE A 325 -19.07 22.91 -0.63
N THR A 326 -19.76 21.80 -0.40
CA THR A 326 -20.46 21.51 0.85
C THR A 326 -19.86 20.25 1.45
N ILE A 327 -19.31 20.35 2.65
CA ILE A 327 -18.69 19.23 3.36
C ILE A 327 -19.69 18.70 4.39
N THR A 328 -19.88 17.38 4.44
CA THR A 328 -20.65 16.70 5.49
C THR A 328 -19.74 15.74 6.26
N ALA A 329 -20.04 15.54 7.54
CA ALA A 329 -19.42 14.51 8.37
C ALA A 329 -20.47 13.43 8.72
N GLU A 330 -20.00 12.18 8.78
CA GLU A 330 -20.69 11.00 9.30
C GLU A 330 -19.66 10.18 10.09
N ASN A 331 -20.08 9.28 10.97
CA ASN A 331 -19.17 8.39 11.71
C ASN A 331 -18.70 7.22 10.82
N GLU A 332 -17.79 6.35 11.29
CA GLU A 332 -17.48 5.09 10.58
C GLU A 332 -18.55 3.99 10.80
N THR A 333 -19.27 4.02 11.93
CA THR A 333 -20.38 3.10 12.26
C THR A 333 -21.76 3.77 12.13
N PRO A 334 -22.85 3.01 11.89
CA PRO A 334 -24.20 3.58 11.80
C PRO A 334 -24.65 4.23 13.12
N PHE A 335 -25.32 5.38 13.03
CA PHE A 335 -25.94 6.06 14.16
C PHE A 335 -27.18 5.32 14.65
N TYR A 336 -27.41 5.36 15.96
CA TYR A 336 -28.66 4.98 16.60
C TYR A 336 -29.03 5.99 17.70
N ASP A 337 -30.30 6.04 18.08
CA ASP A 337 -30.79 6.87 19.19
C ASP A 337 -31.63 6.00 20.13
N CYS A 338 -31.36 6.04 21.44
CA CYS A 338 -32.19 5.40 22.46
C CYS A 338 -32.55 6.41 23.56
N LYS A 339 -33.86 6.65 23.79
CA LYS A 339 -34.34 7.58 24.84
C LYS A 339 -35.50 6.98 25.63
N VAL A 340 -35.39 6.98 26.96
CA VAL A 340 -36.47 6.52 27.87
C VAL A 340 -37.62 7.54 27.89
N LEU A 341 -38.84 7.09 27.59
CA LEU A 341 -40.04 7.92 27.55
C LEU A 341 -40.92 7.73 28.80
N GLU A 342 -41.27 6.48 29.11
CA GLU A 342 -42.12 6.11 30.26
C GLU A 342 -41.55 4.87 30.94
N ARG A 343 -41.54 4.84 32.27
CA ARG A 343 -40.95 3.74 33.07
C ARG A 343 -42.03 2.85 33.66
N SER A 344 -41.83 1.54 33.63
CA SER A 344 -42.77 0.54 34.19
C SER A 344 -42.06 -0.36 35.20
N THR A 345 -42.71 -0.58 36.35
CA THR A 345 -42.22 -1.49 37.39
C THR A 345 -42.41 -2.95 36.99
N THR A 346 -43.52 -3.28 36.33
CA THR A 346 -43.88 -4.66 35.93
C THR A 346 -43.28 -5.06 34.59
N ASP A 347 -43.38 -4.18 33.60
CA ASP A 347 -43.08 -4.47 32.21
C ASP A 347 -41.73 -3.84 31.80
N LEU A 348 -41.32 -4.08 30.54
CA LEU A 348 -40.26 -3.29 29.92
C LEU A 348 -40.65 -1.81 29.87
N TRP A 349 -39.65 -0.93 29.87
CA TRP A 349 -39.91 0.51 29.79
C TRP A 349 -40.30 0.90 28.36
N LYS A 350 -40.95 2.04 28.19
CA LYS A 350 -41.24 2.60 26.87
C LYS A 350 -40.05 3.46 26.45
N ILE A 351 -39.35 3.03 25.40
CA ILE A 351 -38.25 3.77 24.80
C ILE A 351 -38.65 4.28 23.42
N PHE A 352 -38.07 5.42 23.03
CA PHE A 352 -37.81 5.73 21.64
C PHE A 352 -36.53 4.98 21.23
N TYR A 353 -36.54 4.35 20.06
CA TYR A 353 -35.36 3.76 19.46
C TYR A 353 -35.36 4.01 17.94
N GLU A 354 -34.35 4.70 17.42
CA GLU A 354 -34.08 4.81 15.99
C GLU A 354 -32.77 4.06 15.68
N GLY A 355 -32.75 3.28 14.59
CA GLY A 355 -31.68 2.32 14.31
C GLY A 355 -31.10 2.41 12.90
N GLU A 356 -30.10 1.57 12.64
CA GLU A 356 -29.09 1.63 11.56
C GLU A 356 -29.56 1.82 10.10
N THR A 357 -30.86 1.87 9.80
CA THR A 357 -31.41 1.79 8.43
C THR A 357 -32.02 3.09 7.87
N SER A 358 -31.89 4.23 8.57
CA SER A 358 -32.49 5.51 8.15
C SER A 358 -31.54 6.73 8.14
N THR A 359 -30.46 6.69 7.35
CA THR A 359 -29.66 7.89 6.94
C THR A 359 -30.44 8.80 5.96
N SER A 360 -31.70 9.09 6.27
CA SER A 360 -32.69 9.80 5.44
C SER A 360 -33.60 10.72 6.26
N GLY A 361 -33.37 10.86 7.57
CA GLY A 361 -34.17 11.71 8.48
C GLY A 361 -33.35 12.79 9.19
N THR A 362 -32.14 12.46 9.64
CA THR A 362 -31.25 13.40 10.35
C THR A 362 -30.65 14.44 9.38
N ASN A 363 -30.76 15.73 9.72
CA ASN A 363 -30.02 16.79 9.03
C ASN A 363 -28.54 16.70 9.41
N LEU A 364 -27.77 15.89 8.66
CA LEU A 364 -26.30 15.88 8.76
C LEU A 364 -25.79 17.32 8.62
N MET A 365 -25.10 17.82 9.66
CA MET A 365 -24.60 19.19 9.65
C MET A 365 -23.60 19.36 8.51
N SER A 366 -23.78 20.43 7.74
CA SER A 366 -23.05 20.65 6.50
C SER A 366 -22.37 22.02 6.49
N GLN A 367 -21.10 21.98 6.14
CA GLN A 367 -20.19 23.13 6.13
C GLN A 367 -19.98 23.58 4.69
N HIS A 368 -20.59 24.70 4.31
CA HIS A 368 -20.32 25.35 3.03
C HIS A 368 -18.95 26.03 3.05
N VAL A 369 -18.03 25.60 2.18
CA VAL A 369 -16.71 26.21 2.02
C VAL A 369 -16.63 26.85 0.63
N SER A 370 -16.36 28.15 0.62
CA SER A 370 -15.98 28.89 -0.58
C SER A 370 -14.46 28.90 -0.69
N VAL A 371 -13.93 28.30 -1.75
CA VAL A 371 -12.52 28.34 -2.12
C VAL A 371 -12.35 29.41 -3.20
N MET A 372 -11.71 30.52 -2.85
CA MET A 372 -11.31 31.57 -3.79
C MET A 372 -9.98 31.16 -4.44
N VAL A 373 -9.93 31.16 -5.77
CA VAL A 373 -8.68 30.95 -6.51
C VAL A 373 -7.97 32.29 -6.64
N GLU A 374 -6.69 32.34 -6.25
CA GLU A 374 -5.84 33.50 -6.48
C GLU A 374 -5.08 33.34 -7.80
N ASN A 375 -5.31 34.28 -8.71
CA ASN A 375 -4.62 34.37 -9.99
C ASN A 375 -3.10 34.53 -9.80
N VAL A 376 -2.34 33.74 -10.55
CA VAL A 376 -0.88 33.80 -10.66
C VAL A 376 -0.53 33.93 -12.13
N ASN A 377 0.30 34.93 -12.46
CA ASN A 377 0.67 35.21 -13.84
C ASN A 377 1.22 33.96 -14.54
N GLU A 378 0.70 33.60 -15.71
CA GLU A 378 1.16 32.47 -16.53
C GLU A 378 2.09 32.92 -17.67
N ALA A 379 2.72 31.98 -18.37
CA ALA A 379 3.62 32.30 -19.48
C ALA A 379 2.84 32.49 -20.80
N PRO A 380 3.08 33.57 -21.57
CA PRO A 380 2.35 33.83 -22.81
C PRO A 380 2.67 32.78 -23.89
N MET A 381 1.63 32.08 -24.36
CA MET A 381 1.78 30.93 -25.27
C MET A 381 2.16 31.37 -26.68
N LEU A 382 3.32 30.93 -27.17
CA LEU A 382 3.72 31.01 -28.58
C LEU A 382 3.41 29.69 -29.32
N LYS A 383 3.18 29.80 -30.63
CA LYS A 383 3.03 28.64 -31.53
C LYS A 383 4.15 28.66 -32.56
N ASP A 384 4.81 27.52 -32.72
CA ASP A 384 5.90 27.34 -33.70
C ASP A 384 5.45 27.71 -35.12
N LYS A 385 6.38 28.20 -35.93
CA LYS A 385 6.15 28.56 -37.33
C LYS A 385 7.21 27.99 -38.25
N LYS A 386 6.76 27.57 -39.44
CA LYS A 386 7.62 27.16 -40.54
C LYS A 386 7.43 28.14 -41.70
N VAL A 387 8.52 28.57 -42.30
CA VAL A 387 8.54 29.48 -43.46
C VAL A 387 9.54 28.92 -44.47
N SER A 388 9.24 29.08 -45.77
CA SER A 388 10.21 28.86 -46.84
C SER A 388 10.70 30.21 -47.36
N VAL A 389 12.00 30.35 -47.57
CA VAL A 389 12.63 31.56 -48.10
C VAL A 389 13.77 31.16 -49.02
N ASN A 390 13.90 31.79 -50.19
CA ASN A 390 15.11 31.67 -50.98
C ASN A 390 16.26 32.45 -50.34
N GLU A 391 17.48 31.97 -50.49
CA GLU A 391 18.66 32.73 -50.08
C GLU A 391 18.87 34.00 -50.91
N ASN A 392 19.85 34.81 -50.52
CA ASN A 392 20.10 36.14 -51.10
C ASN A 392 18.90 37.10 -51.12
N SER A 393 17.84 36.77 -50.37
CA SER A 393 16.56 37.48 -50.19
C SER A 393 16.64 38.95 -49.76
N GLY A 394 17.82 39.43 -49.39
CA GLY A 394 18.06 40.79 -48.90
C GLY A 394 17.51 41.08 -47.50
N ASN A 395 17.88 42.24 -46.99
CA ASN A 395 17.50 42.75 -45.67
C ASN A 395 16.06 43.30 -45.66
N GLY A 396 15.26 42.94 -44.65
CA GLY A 396 13.90 43.44 -44.44
C GLY A 396 12.76 42.59 -45.04
N LYS A 397 13.06 41.45 -45.68
CA LYS A 397 12.04 40.50 -46.14
C LYS A 397 11.27 39.96 -44.94
N GLN A 398 9.94 39.95 -45.01
CA GLN A 398 9.09 39.43 -43.94
C GLN A 398 9.05 37.90 -44.00
N LEU A 399 9.39 37.27 -42.87
CA LEU A 399 9.41 35.81 -42.72
C LEU A 399 8.14 35.31 -42.04
N ALA A 400 7.83 35.85 -40.87
CA ALA A 400 6.70 35.42 -40.06
C ALA A 400 6.14 36.59 -39.24
N ILE A 401 4.96 36.39 -38.65
CA ILE A 401 4.46 37.21 -37.55
C ILE A 401 4.13 36.23 -36.42
N PHE A 402 4.83 36.31 -35.30
CA PHE A 402 4.45 35.59 -34.09
C PHE A 402 3.37 36.39 -33.37
N ALA A 403 2.32 35.70 -32.94
CA ALA A 403 1.28 36.24 -32.09
C ALA A 403 1.20 35.31 -30.88
N ALA A 404 1.61 35.83 -29.73
CA ALA A 404 1.48 35.14 -28.45
C ALA A 404 0.04 35.32 -27.93
N GLN A 405 -0.43 34.33 -27.19
CA GLN A 405 -1.68 34.41 -26.44
C GLN A 405 -1.38 34.20 -24.96
N ASP A 406 -1.58 35.24 -24.16
CA ASP A 406 -1.48 35.19 -22.71
C ASP A 406 -2.78 34.64 -22.10
N PRO A 407 -2.72 33.65 -21.18
CA PRO A 407 -3.89 33.19 -20.41
C PRO A 407 -4.52 34.26 -19.52
N ASP A 408 -3.76 35.24 -18.99
CA ASP A 408 -4.17 36.27 -18.00
C ASP A 408 -5.17 37.33 -18.54
N LEU A 409 -6.24 36.90 -19.21
CA LEU A 409 -7.16 37.71 -20.03
C LEU A 409 -7.88 38.85 -19.28
N LYS A 410 -7.82 38.90 -17.94
CA LYS A 410 -8.35 40.02 -17.12
C LYS A 410 -7.37 41.20 -17.00
N LYS A 411 -6.11 41.07 -17.43
CA LYS A 411 -5.15 42.17 -17.59
C LYS A 411 -4.66 42.21 -19.03
N ALA A 412 -4.47 43.41 -19.60
CA ALA A 412 -3.78 43.55 -20.88
C ALA A 412 -2.26 43.43 -20.68
N ASN A 413 -1.80 42.23 -20.33
CA ASN A 413 -0.38 41.92 -20.25
C ASN A 413 0.28 42.30 -21.59
N THR A 414 1.21 43.25 -21.53
CA THR A 414 1.80 43.90 -22.70
C THR A 414 3.00 43.10 -23.17
N ILE A 415 2.70 42.01 -23.86
CA ILE A 415 3.68 41.06 -24.39
C ILE A 415 4.68 41.77 -25.30
N LYS A 416 5.98 41.56 -25.03
CA LYS A 416 7.09 42.01 -25.89
C LYS A 416 7.79 40.82 -26.53
N TYR A 417 8.09 40.95 -27.81
CA TYR A 417 8.80 39.94 -28.59
C TYR A 417 10.29 40.25 -28.64
N ILE A 418 11.14 39.26 -28.33
CA ILE A 418 12.60 39.35 -28.45
C ILE A 418 13.15 38.11 -29.15
N ILE A 419 14.36 38.21 -29.71
CA ILE A 419 15.09 37.04 -30.20
C ILE A 419 15.66 36.27 -29.00
N GLY A 420 15.49 34.95 -29.00
CA GLY A 420 16.12 34.04 -28.04
C GLY A 420 17.45 33.52 -28.58
N LYS A 421 17.39 32.56 -29.50
CA LYS A 421 18.55 31.97 -30.18
C LYS A 421 18.46 32.23 -31.68
N ASP A 422 19.47 32.89 -32.24
CA ASP A 422 19.64 33.17 -33.68
C ASP A 422 21.13 33.01 -34.03
N PRO A 423 21.63 31.79 -34.32
CA PRO A 423 23.06 31.48 -34.36
C PRO A 423 23.91 32.33 -35.32
N ALA A 424 23.35 32.73 -36.46
CA ALA A 424 24.00 33.54 -37.49
C ALA A 424 23.59 35.02 -37.47
N GLY A 425 22.64 35.42 -36.59
CA GLY A 425 22.18 36.81 -36.48
C GLY A 425 21.34 37.32 -37.65
N TRP A 426 20.75 36.42 -38.45
CA TRP A 426 20.05 36.72 -39.71
C TRP A 426 18.61 37.24 -39.57
N ILE A 427 18.02 37.22 -38.37
CA ILE A 427 16.65 37.72 -38.16
C ILE A 427 16.57 38.87 -37.14
N LYS A 428 15.52 39.67 -37.28
CA LYS A 428 15.09 40.69 -36.31
C LYS A 428 13.57 40.60 -36.13
N VAL A 429 13.13 40.70 -34.88
CA VAL A 429 11.70 40.74 -34.52
C VAL A 429 11.32 42.16 -34.08
N ASP A 430 10.18 42.65 -34.56
CA ASP A 430 9.59 43.87 -34.01
C ASP A 430 8.95 43.58 -32.65
N ALA A 431 9.38 44.34 -31.64
CA ALA A 431 9.09 44.03 -30.23
C ALA A 431 7.61 44.17 -29.83
N ASN A 432 6.77 44.84 -30.64
CA ASN A 432 5.36 45.09 -30.31
C ASN A 432 4.40 44.27 -31.19
N SER A 433 4.76 44.01 -32.45
CA SER A 433 3.91 43.30 -33.42
C SER A 433 4.31 41.84 -33.65
N GLY A 434 5.46 41.39 -33.13
CA GLY A 434 5.97 40.03 -33.32
C GLY A 434 6.36 39.71 -34.76
N LYS A 435 6.41 40.73 -35.64
CA LYS A 435 6.82 40.58 -37.04
C LYS A 435 8.32 40.29 -37.13
N VAL A 436 8.67 39.11 -37.64
CA VAL A 436 10.05 38.68 -37.92
C VAL A 436 10.40 39.02 -39.36
N THR A 437 11.55 39.65 -39.54
CA THR A 437 12.13 40.04 -40.84
C THR A 437 13.61 39.65 -40.89
N THR A 438 14.18 39.56 -42.09
CA THR A 438 15.63 39.41 -42.25
C THR A 438 16.38 40.67 -41.78
N SER A 439 17.51 40.48 -41.10
CA SER A 439 18.47 41.52 -40.70
C SER A 439 19.70 41.57 -41.61
N ALA A 440 20.08 40.44 -42.17
CA ALA A 440 21.19 40.22 -43.11
C ALA A 440 20.70 39.40 -44.31
N ASN A 441 21.61 39.05 -45.23
CA ASN A 441 21.35 37.98 -46.19
C ASN A 441 21.35 36.63 -45.45
N ILE A 442 20.49 35.72 -45.91
CA ILE A 442 20.53 34.30 -45.57
C ILE A 442 21.30 33.62 -46.69
N ASP A 443 22.19 32.68 -46.34
CA ASP A 443 22.93 31.78 -47.23
C ASP A 443 22.71 30.32 -46.75
N ARG A 444 22.70 29.33 -47.64
CA ARG A 444 22.32 27.94 -47.33
C ARG A 444 23.53 27.05 -47.01
N GLU A 445 24.72 27.45 -47.42
CA GLU A 445 26.01 26.73 -47.30
C GLU A 445 26.63 26.95 -45.92
N SER A 446 26.21 28.02 -45.26
CA SER A 446 26.61 28.43 -43.92
C SER A 446 26.52 27.28 -42.93
N SER A 447 27.58 27.10 -42.15
CA SER A 447 27.68 26.08 -41.09
C SER A 447 26.60 26.14 -39.99
N PHE A 448 25.73 27.16 -40.00
CA PHE A 448 24.56 27.29 -39.12
C PHE A 448 23.28 26.67 -39.69
N VAL A 449 23.28 26.30 -40.97
CA VAL A 449 22.19 25.62 -41.68
C VAL A 449 22.47 24.11 -41.68
N ASN A 450 21.44 23.29 -41.52
CA ASN A 450 21.57 21.84 -41.57
C ASN A 450 20.39 21.26 -42.36
N ASN A 451 20.67 20.48 -43.42
CA ASN A 451 19.66 19.95 -44.35
C ASN A 451 18.70 21.04 -44.87
N SER A 452 19.26 22.17 -45.32
CA SER A 452 18.52 23.35 -45.80
C SER A 452 17.54 23.95 -44.77
N ILE A 453 17.73 23.67 -43.48
CA ILE A 453 16.92 24.19 -42.38
C ILE A 453 17.79 25.02 -41.45
N TYR A 454 17.38 26.26 -41.21
CA TYR A 454 17.87 27.14 -40.16
C TYR A 454 16.82 27.24 -39.05
N ILE A 455 17.26 27.18 -37.78
CA ILE A 455 16.36 27.19 -36.62
C ILE A 455 16.71 28.35 -35.70
N ALA A 456 15.75 29.25 -35.52
CA ALA A 456 15.81 30.32 -34.53
C ALA A 456 14.66 30.18 -33.52
N SER A 457 14.80 30.81 -32.35
CA SER A 457 13.71 30.92 -31.37
C SER A 457 13.37 32.39 -31.08
N ILE A 458 12.07 32.65 -30.99
CA ILE A 458 11.48 33.93 -30.61
C ILE A 458 10.92 33.74 -29.20
N LEU A 459 11.17 34.70 -28.32
CA LEU A 459 10.63 34.74 -26.97
C LEU A 459 9.51 35.79 -26.90
N ALA A 460 8.45 35.46 -26.19
CA ALA A 460 7.39 36.39 -25.81
C ALA A 460 7.49 36.60 -24.30
N VAL A 461 7.76 37.82 -23.86
CA VAL A 461 7.92 38.19 -22.45
C VAL A 461 6.74 39.07 -22.06
N ASP A 462 5.99 38.69 -21.03
CA ASP A 462 4.91 39.52 -20.48
C ASP A 462 5.46 40.66 -19.60
N ASN A 463 4.55 41.39 -18.93
CA ASN A 463 4.89 42.38 -17.90
C ASN A 463 4.29 42.04 -16.53
N GLY A 464 4.16 40.74 -16.26
CA GLY A 464 3.74 40.16 -15.00
C GLY A 464 4.69 40.43 -13.84
N ILE A 465 4.31 39.95 -12.65
CA ILE A 465 5.12 40.02 -11.43
C ILE A 465 5.07 38.67 -10.72
N PRO A 466 6.11 37.81 -10.83
CA PRO A 466 7.27 37.97 -11.73
C PRO A 466 6.87 37.90 -13.21
N PRO A 467 7.64 38.51 -14.13
CA PRO A 467 7.39 38.37 -15.55
C PRO A 467 7.77 36.95 -16.02
N MET A 468 6.95 36.35 -16.86
CA MET A 468 7.20 35.04 -17.45
C MET A 468 7.56 35.15 -18.94
N THR A 469 7.88 34.02 -19.56
CA THR A 469 8.38 34.00 -20.95
C THR A 469 7.98 32.73 -21.66
N GLY A 470 7.22 32.88 -22.75
CA GLY A 470 6.97 31.82 -23.72
C GLY A 470 8.08 31.76 -24.79
N THR A 471 8.33 30.57 -25.31
CA THR A 471 9.26 30.34 -26.43
C THR A 471 8.50 29.78 -27.63
N GLY A 472 8.79 30.28 -28.83
CA GLY A 472 8.28 29.77 -30.10
C GLY A 472 9.41 29.57 -31.10
N THR A 473 9.40 28.42 -31.78
CA THR A 473 10.42 28.04 -32.75
C THR A 473 10.06 28.58 -34.14
N LEU A 474 11.04 29.19 -34.82
CA LEU A 474 10.96 29.52 -36.23
C LEU A 474 11.87 28.56 -37.01
N THR A 475 11.25 27.61 -37.73
CA THR A 475 11.94 26.80 -38.73
C THR A 475 11.94 27.56 -40.06
N ILE A 476 13.11 28.02 -40.48
CA ILE A 476 13.32 28.61 -41.81
C ILE A 476 13.85 27.50 -42.71
N GLN A 477 13.03 27.05 -43.66
CA GLN A 477 13.50 26.26 -44.78
C GLN A 477 14.09 27.22 -45.82
N ILE A 478 15.35 27.00 -46.19
CA ILE A 478 16.06 27.81 -47.16
C ILE A 478 15.99 27.08 -48.50
N THR A 479 15.55 27.74 -49.56
CA THR A 479 15.58 27.18 -50.92
C THR A 479 16.81 27.66 -51.66
N ASP A 480 17.50 26.67 -52.22
CA ASP A 480 18.69 26.77 -53.05
C ASP A 480 18.53 27.75 -54.22
N GLU A 481 19.47 28.69 -54.35
CA GLU A 481 19.70 29.53 -55.54
C GLU A 481 21.12 29.24 -56.04
N ASN A 482 21.38 29.39 -57.34
CA ASN A 482 22.73 29.19 -57.87
C ASN A 482 23.60 30.43 -57.57
N ASP A 483 24.51 30.32 -56.60
CA ASP A 483 25.51 31.36 -56.32
C ASP A 483 26.94 30.84 -56.04
N ASN A 484 27.13 29.53 -55.84
CA ASN A 484 28.46 28.90 -55.82
C ASN A 484 28.83 28.37 -57.21
N ALA A 485 30.15 28.30 -57.47
CA ALA A 485 30.69 27.76 -58.72
C ALA A 485 31.38 26.41 -58.46
N PRO A 486 31.26 25.44 -59.39
CA PRO A 486 31.68 24.06 -59.14
C PRO A 486 33.20 23.91 -59.09
N PHE A 487 33.71 23.28 -58.04
CA PHE A 487 35.14 23.11 -57.81
C PHE A 487 35.62 21.66 -57.93
N LEU A 488 36.87 21.46 -58.35
CA LEU A 488 37.52 20.16 -58.47
C LEU A 488 37.79 19.55 -57.09
N VAL A 489 37.33 18.31 -56.88
CA VAL A 489 37.54 17.53 -55.65
C VAL A 489 39.03 17.23 -55.41
N ALA A 490 39.83 17.19 -56.49
CA ALA A 490 41.27 17.09 -56.44
C ALA A 490 41.91 18.00 -57.50
N ASN A 491 42.87 18.83 -57.08
CA ASN A 491 43.64 19.73 -57.95
C ASN A 491 44.95 19.10 -58.47
N SER A 492 45.22 17.84 -58.14
CA SER A 492 46.34 17.06 -58.68
C SER A 492 45.96 15.60 -58.90
N VAL A 493 46.42 15.02 -60.01
CA VAL A 493 46.20 13.61 -60.36
C VAL A 493 47.46 12.99 -60.97
N ASP A 494 47.73 11.74 -60.63
CA ASP A 494 48.82 10.96 -61.21
C ASP A 494 48.31 10.12 -62.39
N MET A 495 49.14 9.87 -63.40
CA MET A 495 48.82 9.06 -64.58
C MET A 495 50.01 8.22 -65.08
N CYS A 496 49.71 7.10 -65.73
CA CYS A 496 50.74 6.18 -66.20
C CYS A 496 51.18 6.48 -67.64
N HIS A 497 52.48 6.50 -67.88
CA HIS A 497 53.07 6.64 -69.21
C HIS A 497 53.02 5.32 -70.03
N SER A 498 52.91 4.19 -69.35
CA SER A 498 53.09 2.84 -69.91
C SER A 498 51.89 2.24 -70.64
N ASP A 499 50.79 2.99 -70.80
CA ASP A 499 49.52 2.50 -71.33
C ASP A 499 49.04 3.38 -72.50
N PRO A 500 48.63 2.82 -73.66
CA PRO A 500 48.38 3.60 -74.87
C PRO A 500 47.10 4.44 -74.82
N ILE A 501 46.23 4.24 -73.82
CA ILE A 501 45.14 5.15 -73.46
C ILE A 501 45.00 5.15 -71.93
N SER A 502 45.91 5.85 -71.22
CA SER A 502 45.74 6.07 -69.78
C SER A 502 44.59 7.05 -69.56
N ARG A 503 43.61 6.66 -68.75
CA ARG A 503 42.53 7.50 -68.24
C ARG A 503 42.66 7.70 -66.74
N THR A 504 42.30 8.87 -66.23
CA THR A 504 42.13 9.12 -64.80
C THR A 504 40.82 9.86 -64.57
N LYS A 505 40.12 9.54 -63.49
CA LYS A 505 38.80 10.06 -63.22
C LYS A 505 38.92 11.37 -62.44
N ILE A 506 38.55 12.48 -63.07
CA ILE A 506 38.44 13.78 -62.40
C ILE A 506 37.00 14.00 -61.95
N SER A 507 36.83 14.64 -60.79
CA SER A 507 35.54 14.88 -60.14
C SER A 507 35.43 16.34 -59.75
N ALA A 508 34.26 16.91 -59.96
CA ALA A 508 33.90 18.21 -59.40
C ALA A 508 32.77 18.03 -58.37
N SER A 509 32.62 19.03 -57.53
CA SER A 509 31.60 19.15 -56.49
C SER A 509 31.15 20.59 -56.40
N ASP A 510 29.90 20.79 -56.02
CA ASP A 510 29.36 22.09 -55.68
C ASP A 510 29.00 22.16 -54.19
N LEU A 511 28.77 23.37 -53.68
CA LEU A 511 28.14 23.60 -52.38
C LEU A 511 26.61 23.76 -52.51
N ASP A 512 26.15 24.11 -53.72
CA ASP A 512 24.74 24.17 -54.12
C ASP A 512 24.06 22.79 -54.06
N LEU A 513 22.72 22.75 -54.21
CA LEU A 513 21.93 21.51 -54.26
C LEU A 513 21.41 21.25 -55.67
N HIS A 514 21.03 19.99 -55.93
CA HIS A 514 20.39 19.64 -57.20
C HIS A 514 19.04 20.40 -57.32
N PRO A 515 18.80 21.17 -58.41
CA PRO A 515 19.43 21.00 -59.73
C PRO A 515 20.60 21.93 -60.06
N ASN A 516 20.99 22.87 -59.20
CA ASN A 516 22.08 23.82 -59.44
C ASN A 516 23.45 23.14 -59.30
N ALA A 517 23.59 22.23 -58.33
CA ALA A 517 24.65 21.22 -58.35
C ALA A 517 24.51 20.26 -59.54
N GLY A 518 25.58 19.52 -59.82
CA GLY A 518 25.82 18.74 -61.03
C GLY A 518 24.71 17.80 -61.56
N PRO A 519 24.91 17.27 -62.79
CA PRO A 519 26.21 17.03 -63.43
C PRO A 519 26.84 18.27 -64.07
N PHE A 520 28.16 18.33 -64.02
CA PHE A 520 28.97 19.45 -64.49
C PHE A 520 29.38 19.28 -65.96
N VAL A 521 29.74 20.37 -66.63
CA VAL A 521 30.43 20.39 -67.92
C VAL A 521 31.90 20.69 -67.68
N PHE A 522 32.79 19.99 -68.38
CA PHE A 522 34.23 20.17 -68.30
C PHE A 522 34.78 20.58 -69.66
N VAL A 523 35.43 21.74 -69.75
CA VAL A 523 36.05 22.28 -70.96
C VAL A 523 37.54 22.53 -70.68
N LEU A 524 38.40 21.93 -71.49
CA LEU A 524 39.85 22.18 -71.42
C LEU A 524 40.19 23.44 -72.22
N LEU A 525 40.65 24.50 -71.54
CA LEU A 525 40.96 25.79 -72.16
C LEU A 525 42.36 25.84 -72.79
N GLU A 526 43.32 25.18 -72.15
CA GLU A 526 44.72 25.14 -72.59
C GLU A 526 45.14 23.68 -72.83
N ASP A 527 45.03 23.23 -74.09
CA ASP A 527 45.60 21.96 -74.54
C ASP A 527 46.86 22.21 -75.39
N ALA A 528 47.97 21.61 -74.97
CA ALA A 528 49.21 21.63 -75.71
C ALA A 528 49.17 20.60 -76.86
N GLU A 529 48.89 21.09 -78.07
CA GLU A 529 48.98 20.35 -79.34
C GLU A 529 47.98 19.18 -79.54
N GLY A 530 46.97 19.02 -78.68
CA GLY A 530 46.06 17.87 -78.72
C GLY A 530 46.43 16.77 -77.73
N SER A 531 47.11 17.09 -76.63
CA SER A 531 47.68 16.13 -75.67
C SER A 531 46.64 15.50 -74.76
N TRP A 532 45.51 16.17 -74.53
CA TRP A 532 44.56 15.84 -73.47
C TRP A 532 43.12 15.99 -73.95
N ARG A 533 42.28 15.01 -73.61
CA ARG A 533 40.84 15.10 -73.88
C ARG A 533 40.02 14.65 -72.67
N VAL A 534 38.82 15.20 -72.54
CA VAL A 534 37.86 14.85 -71.49
C VAL A 534 36.65 14.19 -72.15
N ASP A 535 36.34 12.96 -71.75
CA ASP A 535 35.30 12.14 -72.40
C ASP A 535 34.58 11.25 -71.36
N PRO A 536 33.24 11.37 -71.16
CA PRO A 536 32.37 12.41 -71.72
C PRO A 536 32.75 13.80 -71.18
N SER A 537 32.40 14.86 -71.91
CA SER A 537 32.59 16.24 -71.43
C SER A 537 31.57 16.68 -70.36
N THR A 538 30.64 15.80 -69.96
CA THR A 538 29.61 16.10 -68.96
C THR A 538 29.43 14.96 -67.95
N GLY A 539 29.25 15.31 -66.68
CA GLY A 539 29.01 14.36 -65.59
C GLY A 539 29.33 14.93 -64.20
N HIS A 540 29.03 14.17 -63.14
CA HIS A 540 29.59 14.45 -61.80
C HIS A 540 31.10 14.14 -61.72
N SER A 541 31.58 13.36 -62.67
CA SER A 541 32.98 12.99 -62.85
C SER A 541 33.17 12.49 -64.27
N VAL A 542 34.33 12.74 -64.84
CA VAL A 542 34.65 12.50 -66.25
C VAL A 542 36.05 11.89 -66.35
N ASP A 543 36.31 11.11 -67.40
CA ASP A 543 37.65 10.57 -67.63
C ASP A 543 38.50 11.63 -68.35
N LEU A 544 39.56 12.10 -67.69
CA LEU A 544 40.67 12.79 -68.34
C LEU A 544 41.56 11.74 -69.00
N ILE A 545 41.72 11.84 -70.31
CA ILE A 545 42.43 10.87 -71.14
C ILE A 545 43.72 11.51 -71.68
N LYS A 546 44.83 10.82 -71.47
CA LYS A 546 46.16 11.20 -71.92
C LYS A 546 46.47 10.59 -73.30
N GLU A 547 46.85 11.42 -74.27
CA GLU A 547 47.25 10.91 -75.59
C GLU A 547 48.61 10.21 -75.61
N ASN A 548 48.86 9.46 -76.69
CA ASN A 548 50.08 8.66 -76.87
C ASN A 548 51.38 9.47 -76.95
N HIS A 549 51.32 10.73 -77.37
CA HIS A 549 52.50 11.60 -77.49
C HIS A 549 52.90 12.27 -76.16
N VAL A 550 52.09 12.15 -75.10
CA VAL A 550 52.39 12.72 -73.79
C VAL A 550 53.41 11.84 -73.03
N HIS A 551 54.59 12.41 -72.83
CA HIS A 551 55.72 11.82 -72.10
C HIS A 551 55.57 11.89 -70.57
N SER A 552 56.53 11.34 -69.82
CA SER A 552 56.60 11.51 -68.37
C SER A 552 57.03 12.94 -68.00
N GLY A 553 56.27 13.60 -67.13
CA GLY A 553 56.43 15.01 -66.78
C GLY A 553 55.35 15.49 -65.82
N ILE A 554 55.38 16.78 -65.46
CA ILE A 554 54.30 17.47 -64.74
C ILE A 554 53.67 18.45 -65.73
N TYR A 555 52.35 18.43 -65.81
CA TYR A 555 51.55 19.24 -66.74
C TYR A 555 50.46 19.96 -65.95
N ASP A 556 50.42 21.29 -66.00
CA ASP A 556 49.32 22.05 -65.42
C ASP A 556 48.25 22.29 -66.50
N LEU A 557 47.04 21.78 -66.28
CA LEU A 557 45.90 21.93 -67.19
C LEU A 557 44.92 22.95 -66.65
N SER A 558 44.50 23.89 -67.50
CA SER A 558 43.45 24.88 -67.20
C SER A 558 42.09 24.34 -67.67
N LEU A 559 41.26 23.88 -66.74
CA LEU A 559 39.89 23.44 -67.01
C LEU A 559 38.88 24.51 -66.56
N GLU A 560 37.99 24.90 -67.46
CA GLU A 560 36.73 25.53 -67.12
C GLU A 560 35.75 24.44 -66.70
N VAL A 561 35.19 24.56 -65.50
CA VAL A 561 34.13 23.68 -64.99
C VAL A 561 32.88 24.52 -64.84
N SER A 562 31.76 24.05 -65.38
CA SER A 562 30.44 24.68 -65.21
C SER A 562 29.41 23.71 -64.68
N ASP A 563 28.33 24.23 -64.13
CA ASP A 563 27.07 23.52 -63.94
C ASP A 563 26.27 23.43 -65.27
N LEU A 564 24.97 23.17 -65.23
CA LEU A 564 24.06 23.19 -66.39
C LEU A 564 23.30 24.52 -66.56
N GLN A 565 23.50 25.48 -65.66
CA GLN A 565 22.74 26.72 -65.49
C GLN A 565 23.53 27.92 -66.03
N GLY A 566 24.86 27.85 -66.02
CA GLY A 566 25.79 28.84 -66.56
C GLY A 566 26.77 29.44 -65.56
N ASN A 567 26.91 28.91 -64.32
CA ASN A 567 27.98 29.34 -63.42
C ASN A 567 29.26 28.56 -63.70
N THR A 568 30.41 29.23 -63.66
CA THR A 568 31.68 28.72 -64.21
C THR A 568 32.89 29.15 -63.37
N ASP A 569 33.84 28.25 -63.10
CA ASP A 569 35.17 28.63 -62.60
C ASP A 569 36.32 27.96 -63.39
N ILE A 570 37.46 28.66 -63.49
CA ILE A 570 38.64 28.23 -64.24
C ILE A 570 39.72 27.75 -63.28
N GLN A 571 39.92 26.43 -63.30
CA GLN A 571 40.69 25.72 -62.28
C GLN A 571 41.90 25.01 -62.86
N ARG A 572 42.92 24.84 -62.02
CA ARG A 572 44.21 24.26 -62.39
C ARG A 572 44.30 22.84 -61.87
N LEU A 573 44.53 21.90 -62.78
CA LEU A 573 44.76 20.50 -62.48
C LEU A 573 46.21 20.13 -62.82
N THR A 574 47.03 19.87 -61.79
CA THR A 574 48.41 19.42 -61.98
C THR A 574 48.43 17.90 -62.21
N VAL A 575 48.69 17.49 -63.46
CA VAL A 575 48.78 16.09 -63.88
C VAL A 575 50.24 15.63 -63.87
N THR A 576 50.57 14.62 -63.05
CA THR A 576 51.91 14.01 -63.05
C THR A 576 51.90 12.70 -63.83
N VAL A 577 52.61 12.66 -64.96
CA VAL A 577 52.76 11.46 -65.78
C VAL A 577 54.07 10.75 -65.43
N CYS A 578 54.01 9.48 -65.06
CA CYS A 578 55.20 8.70 -64.70
C CYS A 578 55.15 7.21 -65.14
N ASN A 579 56.29 6.53 -65.04
CA ASN A 579 56.38 5.09 -65.26
C ASN A 579 55.89 4.33 -64.01
N CYS A 580 54.61 3.98 -64.00
CA CYS A 580 53.95 3.19 -62.96
C CYS A 580 54.43 1.73 -62.88
N LEU A 581 54.09 1.07 -61.76
CA LEU A 581 54.08 -0.39 -61.63
C LEU A 581 52.67 -0.96 -61.44
N ASP A 582 51.75 -0.19 -60.85
CA ASP A 582 50.31 -0.44 -60.83
C ASP A 582 49.62 0.48 -61.84
N LEU A 583 48.78 -0.09 -62.72
CA LEU A 583 48.02 0.62 -63.74
C LEU A 583 46.64 1.09 -63.21
N ALA A 584 46.17 0.55 -62.09
CA ALA A 584 44.89 0.91 -61.49
C ALA A 584 45.00 2.10 -60.52
N ASN A 585 46.13 2.22 -59.81
CA ASN A 585 46.43 3.34 -58.90
C ASN A 585 47.81 3.93 -59.24
N PRO A 586 47.90 4.83 -60.25
CA PRO A 586 49.12 5.62 -60.46
C PRO A 586 49.54 6.35 -59.17
N ASN A 587 50.82 6.26 -58.84
CA ASN A 587 51.42 7.00 -57.72
C ASN A 587 52.84 7.42 -58.10
N CYS A 588 52.99 8.68 -58.46
CA CYS A 588 54.22 9.27 -59.02
C CYS A 588 55.12 9.93 -57.97
N SER A 589 54.79 9.79 -56.67
CA SER A 589 55.57 10.36 -55.55
C SER A 589 57.03 9.88 -55.46
N PHE A 590 57.38 8.77 -56.11
CA PHE A 590 58.71 8.16 -56.06
C PHE A 590 59.62 8.52 -57.25
N ARG A 591 60.21 9.73 -57.23
CA ARG A 591 61.57 10.00 -57.79
C ARG A 591 62.18 11.34 -57.35
N LYS A 592 62.88 11.32 -56.20
CA LYS A 592 64.13 12.08 -56.03
C LYS A 592 65.29 11.10 -55.91
N SER A 593 66.46 11.50 -56.44
CA SER A 593 67.59 10.61 -56.72
C SER A 593 68.22 9.99 -55.47
N ALA A 594 68.65 8.73 -55.59
CA ALA A 594 69.54 8.11 -54.62
C ALA A 594 70.90 8.83 -54.56
N GLY A 595 71.59 8.74 -53.42
CA GLY A 595 73.03 9.04 -53.34
C GLY A 595 73.45 10.35 -52.66
N SER A 596 73.10 10.53 -51.38
CA SER A 596 74.03 11.22 -50.46
C SER A 596 74.01 10.58 -49.08
N THR A 597 75.12 9.94 -48.70
CA THR A 597 75.35 9.46 -47.34
C THR A 597 75.81 10.62 -46.47
N LEU A 598 74.95 11.08 -45.57
CA LEU A 598 75.29 12.12 -44.58
C LEU A 598 76.44 11.63 -43.69
N GLY A 599 77.63 12.21 -43.90
CA GLY A 599 78.79 11.95 -43.04
C GLY A 599 78.50 12.34 -41.59
N ALA A 600 79.01 11.56 -40.64
CA ALA A 600 78.62 11.63 -39.21
C ALA A 600 78.75 13.03 -38.57
N GLY A 601 79.62 13.90 -39.08
CA GLY A 601 79.74 15.29 -38.64
C GLY A 601 78.45 16.12 -38.85
N ALA A 602 77.66 15.85 -39.89
CA ALA A 602 76.39 16.55 -40.12
C ALA A 602 75.34 16.19 -39.06
N ILE A 603 75.30 14.92 -38.63
CA ILE A 603 74.43 14.46 -37.55
C ILE A 603 74.86 15.09 -36.22
N LEU A 604 76.17 15.19 -35.96
CA LEU A 604 76.71 15.85 -34.77
C LEU A 604 76.34 17.35 -34.72
N ILE A 605 76.42 18.05 -35.86
CA ILE A 605 76.02 19.47 -35.98
C ILE A 605 74.51 19.63 -35.76
N MET A 606 73.67 18.76 -36.33
CA MET A 606 72.22 18.79 -36.12
C MET A 606 71.83 18.58 -34.65
N ILE A 607 72.50 17.66 -33.95
CA ILE A 607 72.32 17.43 -32.51
C ILE A 607 72.79 18.64 -31.70
N LEU A 608 73.94 19.22 -32.03
CA LEU A 608 74.44 20.44 -31.39
C LEU A 608 73.49 21.63 -31.59
N SER A 609 72.92 21.83 -32.78
CA SER A 609 71.94 22.91 -33.02
C SER A 609 70.63 22.68 -32.27
N LEU A 610 70.16 21.43 -32.16
CA LEU A 610 68.97 21.09 -31.37
C LEU A 610 69.20 21.34 -29.87
N LEU A 611 70.36 20.96 -29.34
CA LEU A 611 70.74 21.23 -27.94
C LEU A 611 70.89 22.72 -27.65
N LEU A 612 71.43 23.50 -28.60
CA LEU A 612 71.59 24.95 -28.47
C LEU A 612 70.23 25.67 -28.54
N LEU A 613 69.32 25.22 -29.42
CA LEU A 613 67.93 25.69 -29.49
C LEU A 613 67.13 25.35 -28.22
N ALA A 614 67.26 24.13 -27.71
CA ALA A 614 66.66 23.71 -26.44
C ALA A 614 67.20 24.54 -25.26
N GLY A 615 68.51 24.79 -25.22
CA GLY A 615 69.15 25.67 -24.24
C GLY A 615 68.61 27.11 -24.30
N LEU A 616 68.42 27.66 -25.51
CA LEU A 616 67.80 28.97 -25.73
C LEU A 616 66.35 29.02 -25.22
N LEU A 617 65.53 28.02 -25.54
CA LEU A 617 64.14 27.93 -25.05
C LEU A 617 64.07 27.84 -23.51
N LEU A 618 64.98 27.08 -22.90
CA LEU A 618 65.08 26.96 -21.45
C LEU A 618 65.53 28.28 -20.80
N LEU A 619 66.43 29.02 -21.47
CA LEU A 619 66.81 30.40 -21.08
C LEU A 619 65.62 31.36 -21.14
N VAL A 620 64.81 31.32 -22.21
CA VAL A 620 63.61 32.15 -22.36
C VAL A 620 62.58 31.85 -21.26
N LEU A 621 62.38 30.58 -20.91
CA LEU A 621 61.53 30.19 -19.77
C LEU A 621 62.05 30.72 -18.43
N LEU A 622 63.37 30.64 -18.19
CA LEU A 622 63.98 31.16 -16.96
C LEU A 622 63.92 32.70 -16.84
N PHE A 623 63.96 33.44 -17.95
CA PHE A 623 63.87 34.90 -17.95
C PHE A 623 62.44 35.46 -17.98
N THR A 624 61.42 34.64 -18.27
CA THR A 624 60.01 35.10 -18.33
C THR A 624 59.22 34.89 -17.04
N CYS A 625 59.64 33.99 -16.13
CA CYS A 625 58.97 33.75 -14.85
C CYS A 625 59.23 34.83 -13.77
N LYS A 626 58.89 36.10 -14.06
CA LYS A 626 58.87 37.17 -13.06
C LYS A 626 57.64 37.01 -12.14
N LYS A 627 57.85 36.64 -10.88
CA LYS A 627 56.76 36.42 -9.90
C LYS A 627 56.04 37.72 -9.54
N GLU A 628 54.83 37.93 -10.06
CA GLU A 628 53.86 38.83 -9.43
C GLU A 628 53.16 38.14 -8.25
N LYS A 629 53.09 38.84 -7.12
CA LYS A 629 52.10 38.57 -6.07
C LYS A 629 50.94 39.53 -6.27
N LYS A 630 49.74 39.03 -6.59
CA LYS A 630 48.52 39.81 -6.40
C LYS A 630 48.01 39.63 -4.96
N THR A 631 47.98 40.73 -4.23
CA THR A 631 47.20 40.86 -2.99
C THR A 631 45.74 41.09 -3.34
N ILE A 632 44.84 40.52 -2.55
CA ILE A 632 43.39 40.80 -2.63
C ILE A 632 43.10 42.11 -1.88
N SER A 633 42.13 42.88 -2.38
CA SER A 633 41.53 44.02 -1.70
C SER A 633 40.02 44.02 -1.95
N ASP A 634 39.22 44.30 -0.92
CA ASP A 634 37.83 44.75 -1.05
C ASP A 634 37.77 46.05 -1.92
N ASP A 635 36.64 46.49 -2.48
CA ASP A 635 35.27 46.40 -1.95
C ASP A 635 34.19 46.59 -3.05
N SER A 636 32.93 46.28 -2.70
CA SER A 636 31.69 46.92 -3.18
C SER A 636 31.38 47.03 -4.70
N SER A 637 30.82 45.97 -5.31
CA SER A 637 29.71 46.09 -6.29
C SER A 637 29.04 44.74 -6.59
N GLY A 638 28.17 44.24 -5.70
CA GLY A 638 27.53 42.94 -5.86
C GLY A 638 26.33 42.93 -6.82
N HIS A 639 26.55 42.52 -8.07
CA HIS A 639 25.48 42.02 -8.94
C HIS A 639 25.48 40.48 -8.93
N LEU A 640 24.34 39.90 -8.57
CA LEU A 640 24.13 38.44 -8.55
C LEU A 640 23.95 37.90 -9.97
N MET A 641 24.66 36.82 -10.30
CA MET A 641 24.32 35.94 -11.41
C MET A 641 23.59 34.70 -10.89
N ASN A 642 22.31 34.61 -11.21
CA ASN A 642 21.59 33.34 -11.36
C ASN A 642 22.09 32.67 -12.67
N SER A 643 22.03 31.36 -12.88
CA SER A 643 21.66 30.20 -12.05
C SER A 643 22.18 28.94 -12.75
N ASN A 644 22.45 27.84 -12.02
CA ASN A 644 22.78 26.56 -12.65
C ASN A 644 21.53 25.88 -13.23
N THR A 645 21.54 25.60 -14.54
CA THR A 645 20.65 24.60 -15.15
C THR A 645 21.29 23.23 -15.03
N GLU A 646 20.66 22.32 -14.29
CA GLU A 646 20.99 20.90 -14.31
C GLU A 646 20.18 20.20 -15.41
N GLU A 647 20.86 19.49 -16.31
CA GLU A 647 20.20 18.64 -17.31
C GLU A 647 19.97 17.23 -16.75
N PRO A 648 18.80 16.59 -16.98
CA PRO A 648 18.55 15.25 -16.46
C PRO A 648 19.27 14.17 -17.27
N GLY A 649 20.23 13.47 -16.63
CA GLY A 649 20.71 12.16 -17.08
C GLY A 649 22.18 12.08 -17.53
N SER A 650 23.11 11.98 -16.58
CA SER A 650 24.43 11.38 -16.81
C SER A 650 25.01 10.76 -15.53
N ASP A 651 24.74 9.47 -15.31
CA ASP A 651 25.15 8.74 -14.10
C ASP A 651 26.67 8.57 -14.00
N CYS A 652 27.32 9.49 -13.29
CA CYS A 652 28.75 9.43 -13.01
C CYS A 652 29.04 8.41 -11.90
N THR A 653 29.62 7.26 -12.25
CA THR A 653 29.98 6.20 -11.30
C THR A 653 31.18 6.59 -10.44
N VAL A 654 30.90 7.04 -9.20
CA VAL A 654 31.93 7.52 -8.27
C VAL A 654 32.78 6.36 -7.73
N SER A 655 34.00 6.24 -8.24
CA SER A 655 34.99 5.25 -7.79
C SER A 655 35.67 5.71 -6.49
N PHE A 656 35.37 5.06 -5.35
CA PHE A 656 35.98 5.35 -4.05
C PHE A 656 37.44 4.85 -3.95
N GLY A 657 38.37 5.60 -4.57
CA GLY A 657 39.81 5.34 -4.53
C GLY A 657 40.52 6.01 -3.35
N SER A 658 40.40 5.47 -2.14
CA SER A 658 41.09 6.03 -0.96
C SER A 658 42.61 5.81 -1.01
N ASN A 659 43.39 6.88 -0.85
CA ASN A 659 44.86 6.84 -0.85
C ASN A 659 45.41 7.09 0.57
N LEU A 660 45.76 6.02 1.29
CA LEU A 660 46.49 6.09 2.55
C LEU A 660 47.74 5.20 2.48
N LYS A 661 48.89 5.75 2.91
CA LYS A 661 50.22 5.18 2.69
C LYS A 661 50.59 4.18 3.79
N ALA A 662 51.22 3.06 3.41
CA ALA A 662 52.20 2.37 4.25
C ALA A 662 53.25 1.59 3.44
N THR A 663 54.51 1.82 3.81
CA THR A 663 55.71 0.96 3.66
C THR A 663 55.46 -0.55 3.83
N ALA A 664 56.23 -1.50 3.27
CA ALA A 664 57.65 -1.50 2.89
C ALA A 664 58.03 -2.62 1.86
N GLN A 665 59.33 -2.73 1.53
CA GLN A 665 60.17 -3.94 1.29
C GLN A 665 59.55 -5.28 0.80
N ALA A 666 60.20 -6.13 -0.01
CA ALA A 666 61.41 -6.07 -0.85
C ALA A 666 61.55 -7.42 -1.61
N GLN A 667 62.40 -7.49 -2.66
CA GLN A 667 62.83 -8.73 -3.37
C GLN A 667 61.70 -9.50 -4.11
N ALA A 668 61.90 -10.35 -5.12
CA ALA A 668 62.86 -10.57 -6.21
C ALA A 668 62.46 -11.94 -6.86
N GLN A 669 63.08 -12.33 -7.99
CA GLN A 669 62.94 -13.66 -8.67
C GLN A 669 61.60 -13.87 -9.43
N THR A 670 61.52 -14.09 -10.76
CA THR A 670 62.03 -15.17 -11.67
C THR A 670 61.31 -16.53 -11.48
N ALA A 671 60.89 -17.30 -12.49
CA ALA A 671 60.98 -17.23 -13.98
C ALA A 671 59.73 -17.96 -14.59
N ALA A 672 59.15 -17.59 -15.75
CA ALA A 672 59.48 -17.96 -17.15
C ALA A 672 59.30 -19.46 -17.54
N VAL A 673 59.12 -19.75 -18.85
CA VAL A 673 59.11 -21.09 -19.51
C VAL A 673 57.82 -21.95 -19.27
N ASN A 674 57.14 -22.58 -20.25
CA ASN A 674 57.25 -22.54 -21.73
C ASN A 674 55.93 -22.83 -22.48
N SER A 675 55.96 -22.48 -23.77
CA SER A 675 55.11 -22.84 -24.92
C SER A 675 54.84 -24.35 -25.17
N TYR A 676 53.86 -24.69 -26.03
CA TYR A 676 54.08 -25.34 -27.36
C TYR A 676 52.80 -25.65 -28.18
N HIS A 677 52.86 -25.42 -29.52
CA HIS A 677 51.99 -25.82 -30.67
C HIS A 677 50.46 -25.61 -30.64
N MET A 678 49.69 -25.19 -31.68
CA MET A 678 49.77 -24.95 -33.16
C MET A 678 49.10 -25.95 -34.14
N ASN A 679 48.38 -25.37 -35.12
CA ASN A 679 47.79 -25.91 -36.38
C ASN A 679 46.46 -26.72 -36.29
N GLY A 680 45.49 -26.61 -37.23
CA GLY A 680 45.34 -25.69 -38.39
C GLY A 680 44.23 -26.08 -39.41
N ALA A 681 43.93 -25.19 -40.38
CA ALA A 681 42.93 -25.26 -41.50
C ALA A 681 41.41 -25.13 -41.12
N ALA A 682 40.48 -24.45 -41.82
CA ALA A 682 40.27 -23.98 -43.23
C ALA A 682 39.57 -25.03 -44.16
N ASP A 683 38.69 -24.72 -45.15
CA ASP A 683 38.20 -23.48 -45.81
C ASP A 683 36.80 -23.69 -46.52
N TYR A 684 36.28 -22.67 -47.26
CA TYR A 684 35.18 -22.64 -48.27
C TYR A 684 33.69 -22.55 -47.79
N GLY A 685 32.75 -21.84 -48.46
CA GLY A 685 32.87 -20.81 -49.52
C GLY A 685 31.61 -20.53 -50.40
N LEU A 686 31.15 -19.26 -50.49
CA LEU A 686 30.19 -18.64 -51.47
C LEU A 686 28.72 -19.17 -51.47
N SER A 687 27.67 -18.53 -52.06
CA SER A 687 27.52 -17.39 -53.01
C SER A 687 26.12 -16.71 -52.96
N LYS A 688 26.03 -15.39 -53.28
CA LYS A 688 25.06 -14.60 -54.13
C LYS A 688 23.55 -15.00 -54.33
N THR A 689 22.57 -14.23 -54.84
CA THR A 689 22.19 -12.79 -55.15
C THR A 689 20.75 -12.83 -55.78
N ASP A 690 19.87 -11.82 -55.96
CA ASP A 690 19.56 -10.47 -55.44
C ASP A 690 18.20 -9.98 -56.06
N SER A 691 17.52 -8.96 -55.50
CA SER A 691 16.44 -8.13 -56.13
C SER A 691 15.09 -8.83 -56.51
N ALA A 692 13.97 -8.17 -56.91
CA ALA A 692 13.31 -6.91 -56.50
C ALA A 692 11.88 -6.78 -57.12
N LEU A 693 11.04 -5.88 -56.57
CA LEU A 693 9.88 -5.17 -57.16
C LEU A 693 8.54 -5.90 -57.56
N HIS A 694 7.52 -5.05 -57.80
CA HIS A 694 6.10 -5.31 -58.14
C HIS A 694 5.84 -6.01 -59.49
N GLN A 695 4.73 -6.76 -59.60
CA GLN A 695 3.51 -6.26 -60.28
C GLN A 695 2.24 -7.11 -60.04
N GLU A 696 1.08 -6.52 -60.33
CA GLU A 696 -0.26 -7.12 -60.23
C GLU A 696 -0.61 -7.95 -61.49
N THR A 697 -1.51 -8.93 -61.37
CA THR A 697 -2.91 -8.79 -61.88
C THR A 697 -3.71 -10.11 -61.83
N GLN A 698 -4.98 -10.01 -61.40
CA GLN A 698 -6.16 -10.72 -61.94
C GLN A 698 -6.26 -12.28 -61.86
N ASN A 699 -7.42 -12.91 -61.57
CA ASN A 699 -8.76 -12.42 -61.21
C ASN A 699 -9.64 -13.60 -60.65
N ILE A 700 -10.94 -13.35 -60.38
CA ILE A 700 -12.07 -14.32 -60.48
C ILE A 700 -12.14 -15.40 -59.33
N LYS A 701 -13.25 -15.63 -58.58
CA LYS A 701 -14.67 -15.18 -58.67
C LYS A 701 -15.54 -15.48 -57.40
N TRP A 702 -16.41 -14.51 -56.99
CA TRP A 702 -17.69 -14.61 -56.19
C TRP A 702 -17.63 -15.31 -54.79
N THR A 703 -18.48 -15.07 -53.76
CA THR A 703 -19.75 -14.31 -53.47
C THR A 703 -19.95 -14.32 -51.93
N THR A 704 -20.70 -13.51 -51.17
CA THR A 704 -21.32 -12.14 -51.20
C THR A 704 -22.11 -11.97 -49.87
N ASN A 705 -22.40 -10.81 -49.26
CA ASN A 705 -21.80 -9.46 -49.22
C ASN A 705 -22.50 -8.66 -48.06
N ASP A 706 -21.78 -7.73 -47.42
CA ASP A 706 -22.21 -6.47 -46.75
C ASP A 706 -23.16 -6.49 -45.51
N GLU A 707 -23.09 -5.61 -44.48
CA GLU A 707 -22.63 -4.20 -44.30
C GLU A 707 -23.65 -3.11 -44.77
N VAL A 708 -23.77 -1.87 -44.24
CA VAL A 708 -23.08 -1.10 -43.16
C VAL A 708 -23.95 0.10 -42.61
N ARG A 709 -23.52 0.69 -41.48
CA ARG A 709 -23.75 2.03 -40.81
C ARG A 709 -24.84 3.06 -41.24
N GLU A 710 -25.29 3.82 -40.22
CA GLU A 710 -25.78 5.24 -40.24
C GLU A 710 -27.08 5.56 -41.06
N GLY A 711 -27.90 6.60 -40.77
CA GLY A 711 -27.96 7.58 -39.67
C GLY A 711 -29.01 8.70 -39.96
N VAL A 712 -29.33 9.56 -38.96
CA VAL A 712 -30.04 10.88 -39.08
C VAL A 712 -31.59 10.92 -39.25
N GLN A 713 -32.28 11.48 -38.23
CA GLN A 713 -33.53 12.32 -38.20
C GLN A 713 -34.81 11.90 -38.99
N LEU A 714 -36.07 12.18 -38.57
CA LEU A 714 -36.64 13.45 -38.04
C LEU A 714 -37.93 13.24 -37.19
N GLN A 715 -38.68 14.31 -36.89
CA GLN A 715 -39.75 14.40 -35.87
C GLN A 715 -41.20 14.44 -36.43
N ARG A 716 -42.18 14.41 -35.49
CA ARG A 716 -43.62 14.83 -35.59
C ARG A 716 -44.60 13.74 -36.09
N GLN A 717 -45.87 13.68 -35.65
CA GLN A 717 -46.59 14.42 -34.58
C GLN A 717 -47.80 13.64 -34.02
N ARG A 718 -48.23 14.04 -32.81
CA ARG A 718 -49.61 14.14 -32.25
C ARG A 718 -50.82 13.69 -33.13
N SER A 719 -51.94 13.16 -32.61
CA SER A 719 -52.40 12.80 -31.23
C SER A 719 -53.90 12.40 -31.19
N LEU A 720 -54.42 11.91 -30.04
CA LEU A 720 -55.87 11.81 -29.66
C LEU A 720 -56.69 10.67 -30.38
N VAL A 721 -57.78 10.05 -29.86
CA VAL A 721 -58.55 10.22 -28.59
C VAL A 721 -59.47 9.01 -28.20
N ARG A 722 -59.69 8.79 -26.88
CA ARG A 722 -60.83 8.14 -26.14
C ARG A 722 -61.32 6.67 -26.36
N ASN A 723 -61.40 5.97 -25.21
CA ASN A 723 -62.53 5.19 -24.62
C ASN A 723 -63.04 3.90 -25.34
N SER A 724 -63.73 2.94 -24.70
CA SER A 724 -64.46 2.89 -23.40
C SER A 724 -64.47 1.48 -22.71
N LEU A 725 -65.01 1.38 -21.49
CA LEU A 725 -65.18 0.16 -20.66
C LEU A 725 -66.38 -0.71 -21.15
N HIS A 726 -66.69 -1.95 -20.70
CA HIS A 726 -67.15 -2.31 -19.33
C HIS A 726 -67.40 -3.83 -19.06
N SER A 727 -67.05 -4.29 -17.84
CA SER A 727 -67.68 -5.41 -17.06
C SER A 727 -67.61 -6.87 -17.62
N SER A 728 -67.90 -7.95 -16.87
CA SER A 728 -68.51 -8.11 -15.53
C SER A 728 -67.94 -9.30 -14.68
N MET A 729 -68.67 -9.76 -13.65
CA MET A 729 -68.15 -10.38 -12.40
C MET A 729 -68.20 -11.93 -12.29
N GLY A 730 -67.12 -12.53 -11.77
CA GLY A 730 -67.06 -13.14 -10.43
C GLY A 730 -67.63 -14.56 -10.13
N ARG A 731 -66.82 -15.38 -9.45
CA ARG A 731 -67.17 -16.27 -8.30
C ARG A 731 -65.91 -16.89 -7.67
N GLY A 732 -66.03 -17.39 -6.43
CA GLY A 732 -64.91 -17.89 -5.60
C GLY A 732 -64.78 -19.43 -5.54
N PRO A 733 -64.34 -20.02 -4.41
CA PRO A 733 -62.95 -20.46 -4.32
C PRO A 733 -62.78 -21.98 -4.09
N GLN A 734 -61.59 -22.51 -4.39
CA GLN A 734 -61.15 -23.84 -3.92
C GLN A 734 -59.71 -23.84 -3.42
N ARG A 735 -59.46 -24.61 -2.36
CA ARG A 735 -58.12 -24.98 -1.90
C ARG A 735 -57.52 -26.01 -2.86
N MET A 736 -56.27 -25.82 -3.25
CA MET A 736 -55.37 -26.94 -3.53
C MET A 736 -54.09 -26.79 -2.72
N THR A 737 -53.76 -27.82 -1.95
CA THR A 737 -52.50 -27.95 -1.21
C THR A 737 -51.38 -28.29 -2.17
N TRP A 738 -50.31 -27.48 -2.19
CA TRP A 738 -49.08 -27.80 -2.91
C TRP A 738 -47.93 -28.06 -1.94
N ASN A 739 -47.45 -29.30 -1.93
CA ASN A 739 -46.13 -29.61 -1.38
C ASN A 739 -45.06 -29.13 -2.38
N SER A 740 -44.25 -28.15 -2.01
CA SER A 740 -43.08 -27.71 -2.78
C SER A 740 -41.79 -28.31 -2.20
N GLY A 741 -41.55 -29.59 -2.51
CA GLY A 741 -40.28 -30.25 -2.20
C GLY A 741 -39.16 -29.86 -3.16
N SER A 742 -38.02 -29.40 -2.61
CA SER A 742 -36.66 -29.48 -3.18
C SER A 742 -36.43 -29.12 -4.67
N VAL A 743 -36.16 -27.85 -4.97
CA VAL A 743 -35.23 -27.44 -6.07
C VAL A 743 -34.45 -26.15 -5.70
N THR A 744 -33.44 -26.24 -4.82
CA THR A 744 -32.57 -25.10 -4.45
C THR A 744 -31.13 -25.52 -4.13
N SER A 745 -30.49 -26.27 -5.03
CA SER A 745 -29.12 -26.83 -4.83
C SER A 745 -28.11 -26.45 -5.93
N HIS A 746 -28.20 -25.24 -6.50
CA HIS A 746 -27.28 -24.78 -7.56
C HIS A 746 -26.92 -23.27 -7.49
N ARG A 747 -26.51 -22.76 -6.31
CA ARG A 747 -25.83 -21.44 -6.23
C ARG A 747 -24.79 -21.25 -5.10
N GLN A 748 -24.29 -22.31 -4.50
CA GLN A 748 -23.20 -22.26 -3.49
C GLN A 748 -22.08 -23.29 -3.79
N GLN A 749 -21.53 -23.28 -5.01
CA GLN A 749 -20.48 -24.23 -5.40
C GLN A 749 -19.40 -23.64 -6.33
N LEU A 750 -19.12 -22.33 -6.22
CA LEU A 750 -18.05 -21.64 -6.97
C LEU A 750 -17.19 -20.68 -6.11
N GLN A 751 -17.08 -20.91 -4.80
CA GLN A 751 -16.18 -20.15 -3.91
C GLN A 751 -15.25 -21.00 -3.03
N SER A 752 -15.40 -22.33 -2.99
CA SER A 752 -14.55 -23.23 -2.18
C SER A 752 -13.25 -23.67 -2.85
N ASN A 753 -13.16 -23.64 -4.19
CA ASN A 753 -12.06 -24.27 -4.93
C ASN A 753 -10.74 -23.48 -5.03
N HIS A 754 -10.65 -22.27 -4.46
CA HIS A 754 -9.40 -21.49 -4.48
C HIS A 754 -8.57 -21.57 -3.20
N LEU A 755 -9.15 -22.00 -2.07
CA LEU A 755 -8.44 -22.09 -0.79
C LEU A 755 -7.61 -23.39 -0.68
N TYR A 756 -8.09 -24.48 -1.29
CA TYR A 756 -7.47 -25.81 -1.20
C TYR A 756 -6.19 -26.00 -2.04
N LYS A 757 -5.73 -24.96 -2.75
CA LYS A 757 -4.48 -24.99 -3.55
C LYS A 757 -3.31 -24.21 -2.96
N MET A 758 -3.47 -23.49 -1.84
CA MET A 758 -2.36 -22.84 -1.12
C MET A 758 -1.92 -23.59 0.14
N LEU A 759 -2.67 -24.59 0.61
CA LEU A 759 -2.38 -25.29 1.88
C LEU A 759 -1.60 -26.61 1.73
N HIS A 760 -0.83 -26.77 0.65
CA HIS A 760 -0.03 -27.99 0.41
C HIS A 760 1.44 -27.71 0.01
N GLY A 761 1.94 -26.49 0.25
CA GLY A 761 3.33 -26.10 -0.01
C GLY A 761 4.28 -26.12 1.20
N LEU A 762 3.78 -26.42 2.41
CA LEU A 762 4.51 -26.21 3.67
C LEU A 762 4.40 -27.39 4.65
N GLN A 763 4.75 -28.61 4.22
CA GLN A 763 5.14 -29.71 5.11
C GLN A 763 5.76 -30.90 4.34
N ALA A 764 7.09 -31.03 4.40
CA ALA A 764 7.85 -32.24 4.04
C ALA A 764 9.19 -32.24 4.81
N PRO A 765 9.73 -33.40 5.23
CA PRO A 765 10.98 -33.49 6.02
C PRO A 765 12.24 -33.37 5.15
N GLY A 766 13.36 -32.98 5.78
CA GLY A 766 14.61 -32.66 5.08
C GLY A 766 15.78 -33.64 5.30
N ASN A 767 16.81 -33.44 4.46
CA ASN A 767 18.19 -33.94 4.45
C ASN A 767 18.86 -33.28 3.21
N GLU A 768 20.13 -32.87 3.13
CA GLU A 768 21.32 -33.08 3.97
C GLU A 768 22.18 -31.80 4.13
N LEU A 769 22.93 -31.73 5.24
CA LEU A 769 24.22 -31.04 5.52
C LEU A 769 24.78 -29.93 4.59
N LEU A 770 25.18 -28.78 5.18
CA LEU A 770 26.61 -28.49 5.52
C LEU A 770 26.81 -27.21 6.39
N ASP A 771 27.98 -27.13 7.03
CA ASP A 771 28.33 -26.31 8.20
C ASP A 771 28.33 -24.77 8.03
N TYR A 772 27.84 -24.03 9.05
CA TYR A 772 28.65 -22.99 9.74
C TYR A 772 28.10 -22.64 11.14
N VAL A 773 28.95 -22.08 12.01
CA VAL A 773 28.67 -21.88 13.45
C VAL A 773 28.62 -20.39 13.87
N PRO A 774 27.54 -19.92 14.53
CA PRO A 774 27.52 -18.65 15.24
C PRO A 774 28.17 -18.75 16.63
N LYS A 775 28.90 -17.71 17.07
CA LYS A 775 29.48 -17.62 18.42
C LYS A 775 28.47 -17.09 19.44
N MET A 776 28.56 -17.57 20.69
CA MET A 776 27.91 -16.90 21.84
C MET A 776 28.68 -15.63 22.25
N TYR A 777 27.96 -14.69 22.86
CA TYR A 777 28.50 -13.77 23.87
C TYR A 777 27.47 -13.47 24.97
N ALA A 778 27.88 -13.75 26.22
CA ALA A 778 27.46 -13.22 27.52
C ALA A 778 25.96 -13.13 27.91
N ASP A 779 25.67 -13.59 29.14
CA ASP A 779 24.42 -13.35 29.86
C ASP A 779 24.37 -11.95 30.52
N GLU A 780 23.22 -11.30 30.39
CA GLU A 780 22.65 -10.33 31.35
C GLU A 780 21.13 -10.63 31.39
N GLY A 781 20.39 -10.57 32.50
CA GLY A 781 20.69 -10.31 33.90
C GLY A 781 19.35 -10.27 34.65
N THR A 782 19.20 -10.95 35.79
CA THR A 782 17.87 -11.18 36.41
C THR A 782 17.27 -9.91 37.01
N PHE A 783 16.05 -9.55 36.58
CA PHE A 783 15.32 -8.38 37.08
C PHE A 783 14.78 -8.60 38.51
N GLN A 784 14.99 -7.64 39.41
CA GLN A 784 14.32 -7.57 40.71
C GLN A 784 13.37 -6.35 40.74
N PRO A 785 12.14 -6.48 41.29
CA PRO A 785 11.22 -5.36 41.43
C PRO A 785 11.43 -4.63 42.77
N ASN A 786 11.83 -3.37 42.72
CA ASN A 786 11.46 -2.31 43.67
C ASN A 786 12.14 -0.98 43.30
N PHE A 787 11.36 -0.03 42.80
CA PHE A 787 11.66 1.40 42.90
C PHE A 787 10.36 2.19 42.74
N ASP A 788 10.00 2.98 43.75
CA ASP A 788 8.94 3.98 43.63
C ASP A 788 9.40 5.09 42.68
N LEU A 789 8.45 5.64 41.91
CA LEU A 789 8.66 6.82 41.06
C LEU A 789 7.71 7.91 41.49
N ASP A 790 8.24 8.95 42.14
CA ASP A 790 7.51 10.16 42.48
C ASP A 790 6.96 10.84 41.22
N ALA A 791 5.67 11.20 41.24
CA ALA A 791 5.02 11.88 40.13
C ALA A 791 5.44 13.36 40.07
N LEU A 792 6.29 13.70 39.09
CA LEU A 792 6.67 15.10 38.83
C LEU A 792 5.50 15.91 38.25
N THR A 793 4.82 16.66 39.13
CA THR A 793 3.82 17.66 38.75
C THR A 793 4.49 18.88 38.11
N ILE A 794 4.41 18.98 36.78
CA ILE A 794 4.81 20.19 36.04
C ILE A 794 3.74 21.27 36.31
N SER A 795 4.13 22.35 36.98
CA SER A 795 3.26 23.51 37.19
C SER A 795 3.27 24.42 35.95
N GLU A 796 2.09 24.86 35.52
CA GLU A 796 1.96 25.81 34.41
C GLU A 796 2.59 27.16 34.77
N VAL A 797 3.61 27.57 34.01
CA VAL A 797 4.18 28.92 34.03
C VAL A 797 4.32 29.40 32.59
N SER A 798 3.82 30.60 32.30
CA SER A 798 3.84 31.16 30.95
C SER A 798 5.26 31.48 30.49
N PHE A 799 5.65 30.92 29.34
CA PHE A 799 6.99 31.09 28.78
C PHE A 799 7.12 32.47 28.11
N ASN A 800 7.82 33.40 28.76
CA ASN A 800 8.01 34.76 28.27
C ASN A 800 9.30 34.85 27.42
N LEU A 801 9.17 35.12 26.12
CA LEU A 801 10.24 35.00 25.13
C LEU A 801 11.09 36.28 25.01
N ASP A 802 11.59 36.84 26.11
CA ASP A 802 12.30 38.14 26.10
C ASP A 802 13.42 38.27 27.15
N SER A 803 14.09 37.17 27.51
CA SER A 803 15.26 37.19 28.42
C SER A 803 16.35 36.19 28.03
N GLU A 804 17.57 36.71 27.83
CA GLU A 804 18.86 35.99 27.77
C GLU A 804 19.05 34.91 26.69
N LEU A 805 19.08 35.34 25.42
CA LEU A 805 19.88 34.66 24.39
C LEU A 805 21.33 35.16 24.43
N ASP A 806 22.30 34.24 24.49
CA ASP A 806 23.75 34.52 24.49
C ASP A 806 24.16 35.36 23.25
N LEU A 807 25.17 36.21 23.43
CA LEU A 807 25.67 37.19 22.45
C LEU A 807 26.07 36.56 21.09
N LYS A 808 26.35 35.25 21.06
CA LYS A 808 26.63 34.51 19.82
C LYS A 808 25.40 34.25 18.93
N PHE A 809 24.18 34.30 19.48
CA PHE A 809 22.96 33.95 18.74
C PHE A 809 22.26 35.15 18.08
N GLN A 810 22.54 36.39 18.49
CA GLN A 810 21.90 37.58 17.93
C GLN A 810 22.15 37.75 16.42
N ASN A 811 23.35 37.40 15.93
CA ASN A 811 23.70 37.47 14.50
C ASN A 811 22.95 36.48 13.61
N LEU A 812 22.39 35.40 14.17
CA LEU A 812 21.54 34.46 13.43
C LEU A 812 20.09 34.96 13.39
N ALA A 813 19.58 35.50 14.50
CA ALA A 813 18.22 36.05 14.57
C ALA A 813 17.99 37.22 13.58
N SER A 814 19.01 38.03 13.31
CA SER A 814 18.94 39.15 12.36
C SER A 814 18.73 38.74 10.89
N ILE A 815 18.95 37.47 10.52
CA ILE A 815 18.76 36.98 9.14
C ILE A 815 17.28 36.67 8.84
N CYS A 816 16.48 36.37 9.87
CA CYS A 816 15.12 35.86 9.71
C CYS A 816 14.00 36.91 9.92
N MET A 817 14.32 38.19 10.13
CA MET A 817 13.32 39.24 10.31
C MET A 817 13.00 39.99 9.00
N PRO A 818 11.72 40.13 8.60
CA PRO A 818 11.34 40.91 7.42
C PRO A 818 11.56 42.42 7.66
N ARG A 819 12.02 43.12 6.62
CA ARG A 819 12.25 44.58 6.68
C ARG A 819 10.94 45.33 6.90
N LYS A 820 10.82 46.03 8.03
CA LYS A 820 9.70 46.96 8.29
C LYS A 820 9.74 48.14 7.30
N THR A 821 8.66 48.33 6.55
CA THR A 821 8.43 49.51 5.71
C THR A 821 8.04 50.71 6.56
N SER A 822 8.72 51.84 6.36
CA SER A 822 8.44 53.09 7.06
C SER A 822 7.31 53.87 6.36
N ALA A 823 6.07 53.69 6.83
CA ALA A 823 4.93 54.48 6.37
C ALA A 823 4.92 55.88 7.00
N PHE A 824 4.86 56.93 6.18
CA PHE A 824 4.57 58.29 6.63
C PHE A 824 3.10 58.39 7.06
N HIS A 825 2.83 59.08 8.18
CA HIS A 825 1.48 59.53 8.53
C HIS A 825 1.42 61.06 8.60
N THR A 826 0.74 61.66 7.63
CA THR A 826 0.26 63.05 7.71
C THR A 826 -0.90 63.16 8.68
N VAL A 827 -0.93 64.23 9.47
CA VAL A 827 -2.03 64.57 10.38
C VAL A 827 -2.77 65.80 9.85
N THR A 828 -3.97 65.59 9.31
CA THR A 828 -4.96 66.65 9.08
C THR A 828 -6.04 66.53 10.14
N GLY A 829 -6.08 67.47 11.08
CA GLY A 829 -7.12 67.51 12.10
C GLY A 829 -8.38 68.25 11.63
N GLN A 830 -9.54 67.87 12.16
CA GLN A 830 -10.69 68.76 12.26
C GLN A 830 -11.49 68.47 13.54
N ARG A 831 -12.48 69.31 13.83
CA ARG A 831 -12.90 69.65 15.20
C ARG A 831 -14.42 69.78 15.30
N GLU A 832 -14.97 69.21 16.37
CA GLU A 832 -16.26 69.50 17.02
C GLU A 832 -17.41 70.02 16.13
N THR A 833 -18.31 69.11 15.70
CA THR A 833 -19.72 69.06 16.15
C THR A 833 -20.29 67.67 15.90
#